data_AF-A0A0P9XL57-F1
#
_entry.id   AF-A0A0P9XL57-F1
#
_cell.length_a   1.000
_cell.length_b   1.000
_cell.length_c   1.000
_cell.angle_alpha   90.00
_cell.angle_beta   90.00
_cell.angle_gamma   90.00
#
_symmetry.space_group_name_H-M   'P 1'
#
loop_
_entity.id
_entity.type
_entity.pdbx_description
1 polymer ?
#
loop_
_entity_poly.entity_id
_entity_poly.type
_entity_poly.pdbx_seq_one_letter_code
_entity_poly.pdbx_strand_id
1 'polypeptide(L)'
;MIDRKLQWYAPPSLTGQEAVLLFSACDMGYLEYAVSLILSVDMFSPGHTFVLHLINPSQEGFDQFEKTLSQLENTKVFLSYETTDLSSLTVDQQRAYFASARFLQLKNLLADYSTPVFSIDADSLVVNPIDLDFSDKADAQVILVRRDRDMVPGRPEHLAVATGSIWLAPAECVVDFLQQVSDDIDEEFAEGTLAWFVDQKVFYRHMKALLGQIHFYNIKPKYADWQFRDKSILWAGKGGLKLYDLRFFILQNLLSYDDAKRSMAQKLINTYFLPQDSLFSEWMQQRISSAVEKSLEMKAAPLPRNGRVAFYLPRLDLPWKPLAGEVRAAPQISEDVIDLRLQWKRFALLMANALERKGLQVDMYELPNWEIDRPRIDRDNSSVAFVPHRCMHNFGLGSTHVYFYMQEFFRWVFVVDQKGWSAASSQYPVNLDPQAGQTGKMFDHYRGRLHNGSLDSKFAQNDRLPLARLLKDDLLPWDKNWLGKKVLRPYLFFPLQIPTDQSIEFFSDVSVLDAVAAVIAWARENGVVVVLKLHPANRKSMIPFESLADGVTVFISNANVKDLIEHSQAVYTINSGVGFEALLQIKPVVTFGRTEYDCVTFNATTHTLDEAWTYVTNSTDADLEIKYRAFLNWFFEDYSIDMSVPETARARLDAIAAEVAEQNVTHDLVKG
;
A
#
# COMPACT_ATOMS: atom_id res chain seq x y z
N MET A 1 10.58 37.71 -22.72
CA MET A 1 11.09 36.35 -22.49
C MET A 1 10.01 35.58 -21.79
N ILE A 2 9.55 34.49 -22.41
CA ILE A 2 8.62 33.57 -21.77
C ILE A 2 9.39 32.83 -20.67
N ASP A 3 8.85 32.77 -19.45
CA ASP A 3 9.39 31.93 -18.38
C ASP A 3 8.88 30.48 -18.54
N ARG A 4 9.35 29.78 -19.60
CA ARG A 4 9.18 28.32 -19.75
C ARG A 4 10.35 27.64 -19.05
N LYS A 5 10.08 26.96 -17.94
CA LYS A 5 11.09 26.21 -17.20
C LYS A 5 11.08 24.76 -17.64
N LEU A 6 11.99 24.43 -18.55
CA LEU A 6 12.19 23.05 -19.03
C LEU A 6 13.06 22.27 -18.06
N GLN A 7 12.61 21.08 -17.66
CA GLN A 7 13.26 20.24 -16.68
C GLN A 7 13.19 18.77 -17.09
N TRP A 8 14.17 18.00 -16.63
CA TRP A 8 14.14 16.54 -16.72
C TRP A 8 13.58 15.99 -15.42
N TYR A 9 12.59 15.12 -15.53
CA TYR A 9 12.24 14.21 -14.45
C TYR A 9 13.18 13.01 -14.46
N ALA A 10 13.39 12.44 -15.66
CA ALA A 10 14.36 11.37 -15.91
C ALA A 10 15.05 11.63 -17.27
N PRO A 11 16.32 12.04 -17.30
CA PRO A 11 17.03 12.33 -18.55
C PRO A 11 17.44 11.06 -19.31
N PRO A 12 17.47 11.08 -20.65
CA PRO A 12 17.93 9.98 -21.47
C PRO A 12 19.37 9.55 -21.12
N SER A 13 19.51 8.27 -20.80
CA SER A 13 20.80 7.59 -20.68
C SER A 13 21.03 6.75 -21.94
N LEU A 14 21.46 7.42 -23.02
CA LEU A 14 21.70 6.76 -24.31
C LEU A 14 22.97 5.90 -24.28
N THR A 15 22.95 4.77 -24.98
CA THR A 15 24.11 3.88 -25.12
C THR A 15 24.94 4.15 -26.37
N GLY A 16 24.44 5.02 -27.26
CA GLY A 16 25.03 5.30 -28.57
C GLY A 16 24.67 4.25 -29.62
N GLN A 17 23.78 3.31 -29.29
CA GLN A 17 23.26 2.29 -30.21
C GLN A 17 21.88 2.67 -30.77
N GLU A 18 21.28 3.74 -30.27
CA GLU A 18 19.97 4.22 -30.68
C GLU A 18 20.00 4.72 -32.12
N ALA A 19 19.30 4.02 -33.02
CA ALA A 19 19.18 4.46 -34.41
C ALA A 19 18.28 5.70 -34.58
N VAL A 20 17.28 5.84 -33.71
CA VAL A 20 16.35 6.97 -33.65
C VAL A 20 15.74 7.07 -32.24
N LEU A 21 15.54 8.29 -31.75
CA LEU A 21 14.75 8.56 -30.56
C LEU A 21 13.30 8.80 -30.97
N LEU A 22 12.36 8.10 -30.34
CA LEU A 22 10.94 8.41 -30.48
C LEU A 22 10.60 9.55 -29.53
N PHE A 23 9.79 10.49 -29.98
CA PHE A 23 9.45 11.65 -29.17
C PHE A 23 7.98 12.00 -29.30
N SER A 24 7.35 12.36 -28.18
CA SER A 24 6.02 12.96 -28.16
C SER A 24 5.91 14.00 -27.06
N ALA A 25 5.01 14.96 -27.24
CA ALA A 25 4.71 16.00 -26.27
C ALA A 25 3.20 16.13 -26.08
N CYS A 26 2.75 16.34 -24.84
CA CYS A 26 1.34 16.52 -24.54
C CYS A 26 1.11 17.27 -23.22
N ASP A 27 -0.10 17.79 -23.06
CA ASP A 27 -0.64 18.24 -21.78
C ASP A 27 -1.31 17.06 -21.04
N MET A 28 -1.77 17.33 -19.81
CA MET A 28 -2.49 16.34 -19.01
C MET A 28 -3.75 15.78 -19.69
N GLY A 29 -4.43 16.57 -20.54
CA GLY A 29 -5.60 16.10 -21.30
C GLY A 29 -5.27 15.07 -22.38
N TYR A 30 -4.03 15.03 -22.85
CA TYR A 30 -3.55 14.10 -23.87
C TYR A 30 -2.64 12.99 -23.34
N LEU A 31 -2.29 13.02 -22.04
CA LEU A 31 -1.42 12.02 -21.41
C LEU A 31 -1.92 10.58 -21.60
N GLU A 32 -3.23 10.35 -21.51
CA GLU A 32 -3.80 9.01 -21.73
C GLU A 32 -3.52 8.47 -23.14
N TYR A 33 -3.55 9.34 -24.15
CA TYR A 33 -3.21 8.94 -25.52
C TYR A 33 -1.72 8.64 -25.64
N ALA A 34 -0.86 9.47 -25.02
CA ALA A 34 0.58 9.25 -24.99
C ALA A 34 0.94 7.90 -24.33
N VAL A 35 0.22 7.51 -23.28
CA VAL A 35 0.36 6.18 -22.66
C VAL A 35 0.02 5.08 -23.66
N SER A 36 -1.11 5.18 -24.37
CA SER A 36 -1.47 4.19 -25.40
C SER A 36 -0.43 4.12 -26.53
N LEU A 37 0.13 5.26 -26.94
CA LEU A 37 1.23 5.31 -27.91
C LEU A 37 2.46 4.56 -27.39
N ILE A 38 2.92 4.85 -26.17
CA ILE A 38 4.10 4.23 -25.57
C ILE A 38 3.92 2.70 -25.43
N LEU A 39 2.76 2.27 -24.93
CA LEU A 39 2.44 0.83 -24.82
C LEU A 39 2.41 0.16 -26.20
N SER A 40 1.85 0.83 -27.21
CA SER A 40 1.85 0.31 -28.58
C SER A 40 3.26 0.19 -29.18
N VAL A 41 4.18 1.09 -28.83
CA VAL A 41 5.61 0.98 -29.19
C VAL A 41 6.21 -0.24 -28.54
N ASP A 42 6.06 -0.41 -27.22
CA ASP A 42 6.61 -1.56 -26.49
C ASP A 42 6.11 -2.91 -27.02
N MET A 43 4.83 -2.98 -27.40
CA MET A 43 4.23 -4.20 -27.92
C MET A 43 4.62 -4.51 -29.36
N PHE A 44 4.58 -3.51 -30.25
CA PHE A 44 4.65 -3.74 -31.69
C PHE A 44 5.96 -3.29 -32.33
N SER A 45 6.82 -2.60 -31.59
CA SER A 45 8.17 -2.21 -31.97
C SER A 45 9.09 -2.14 -30.74
N PRO A 46 9.26 -3.25 -29.99
CA PRO A 46 9.99 -3.24 -28.71
C PRO A 46 11.45 -2.79 -28.86
N GLY A 47 11.99 -2.20 -27.79
CA GLY A 47 13.42 -1.90 -27.67
C GLY A 47 13.85 -0.53 -28.15
N HIS A 48 12.91 0.34 -28.53
CA HIS A 48 13.22 1.74 -28.82
C HIS A 48 13.44 2.57 -27.54
N THR A 49 14.09 3.72 -27.72
CA THR A 49 14.13 4.77 -26.71
C THR A 49 13.07 5.82 -27.03
N PHE A 50 12.20 6.10 -26.07
CA PHE A 50 11.10 7.05 -26.18
C PHE A 50 11.29 8.20 -25.18
N VAL A 51 11.06 9.42 -25.62
CA VAL A 51 11.07 10.61 -24.77
C VAL A 51 9.67 11.24 -24.78
N LEU A 52 9.05 11.31 -23.60
CA LEU A 52 7.82 12.05 -23.39
C LEU A 52 8.13 13.44 -22.85
N HIS A 53 7.44 14.46 -23.37
CA HIS A 53 7.48 15.82 -22.85
C HIS A 53 6.10 16.24 -22.31
N LEU A 54 6.02 16.56 -21.02
CA LEU A 54 4.76 16.98 -20.39
C LEU A 54 4.71 18.48 -20.13
N ILE A 55 3.59 19.09 -20.51
CA ILE A 55 3.35 20.52 -20.33
C ILE A 55 2.51 20.71 -19.06
N ASN A 56 3.05 21.44 -18.09
CA ASN A 56 2.40 21.72 -16.80
C ASN A 56 1.85 20.45 -16.10
N PRO A 57 2.66 19.39 -15.90
CA PRO A 57 2.17 18.17 -15.28
C PRO A 57 1.76 18.39 -13.81
N SER A 58 0.67 17.75 -13.40
CA SER A 58 0.31 17.57 -11.99
C SER A 58 1.03 16.36 -11.39
N GLN A 59 0.92 16.14 -10.07
CA GLN A 59 1.43 14.92 -9.43
C GLN A 59 0.83 13.65 -10.06
N GLU A 60 -0.45 13.69 -10.44
CA GLU A 60 -1.13 12.59 -11.14
C GLU A 60 -0.43 12.24 -12.48
N GLY A 61 0.09 13.24 -13.19
CA GLY A 61 0.84 13.01 -14.43
C GLY A 61 2.14 12.25 -14.19
N PHE A 62 2.87 12.60 -13.13
CA PHE A 62 4.07 11.86 -12.73
C PHE A 62 3.73 10.44 -12.27
N ASP A 63 2.67 10.27 -11.49
CA ASP A 63 2.22 8.95 -11.01
C ASP A 63 1.81 8.04 -12.18
N GLN A 64 1.12 8.59 -13.18
CA GLN A 64 0.74 7.86 -14.39
C GLN A 64 1.95 7.50 -15.25
N PHE A 65 2.96 8.37 -15.31
CA PHE A 65 4.23 8.06 -15.98
C PHE A 65 4.97 6.90 -15.29
N GLU A 66 5.11 6.93 -13.96
CA GLU A 66 5.74 5.84 -13.18
C GLU A 66 4.97 4.52 -13.33
N LYS A 67 3.63 4.60 -13.32
CA LYS A 67 2.79 3.45 -13.64
C LYS A 67 3.10 2.91 -15.04
N THR A 68 3.24 3.78 -16.03
CA THR A 68 3.60 3.39 -17.40
C THR A 68 4.95 2.68 -17.42
N LEU A 69 5.99 3.24 -16.79
CA LEU A 69 7.30 2.58 -16.69
C LEU A 69 7.22 1.16 -16.13
N SER A 70 6.36 0.93 -15.12
CA SER A 70 6.17 -0.40 -14.53
C SER A 70 5.54 -1.44 -15.46
N GLN A 71 4.89 -1.01 -16.54
CA GLN A 71 4.19 -1.88 -17.50
C GLN A 71 5.01 -2.20 -18.75
N LEU A 72 6.15 -1.54 -18.95
CA LEU A 72 6.99 -1.72 -20.14
C LEU A 72 8.00 -2.83 -19.93
N GLU A 73 8.23 -3.60 -20.98
CA GLU A 73 9.17 -4.73 -20.95
C GLU A 73 10.48 -4.42 -21.65
N ASN A 74 10.43 -3.67 -22.76
CA ASN A 74 11.56 -3.53 -23.68
C ASN A 74 11.89 -2.07 -24.00
N THR A 75 10.88 -1.23 -24.15
CA THR A 75 11.02 0.19 -24.53
C THR A 75 11.49 1.02 -23.34
N LYS A 76 12.59 1.75 -23.53
CA LYS A 76 13.10 2.69 -22.53
C LYS A 76 12.36 4.01 -22.66
N VAL A 77 11.81 4.52 -21.58
CA VAL A 77 11.08 5.80 -21.61
C VAL A 77 11.70 6.81 -20.64
N PHE A 78 11.86 8.02 -21.14
CA PHE A 78 12.38 9.17 -20.40
C PHE A 78 11.35 10.29 -20.38
N LEU A 79 11.37 11.10 -19.31
CA LEU A 79 10.39 12.16 -19.10
C LEU A 79 11.09 13.50 -18.93
N SER A 80 10.78 14.42 -19.83
CA SER A 80 10.98 15.85 -19.65
C SER A 80 9.64 16.53 -19.37
N TYR A 81 9.68 17.68 -18.72
CA TYR A 81 8.49 18.50 -18.54
C TYR A 81 8.83 19.99 -18.58
N GLU A 82 7.81 20.81 -18.79
CA GLU A 82 7.93 22.25 -18.64
C GLU A 82 6.87 22.81 -17.70
N THR A 83 7.22 23.91 -17.02
CA THR A 83 6.27 24.74 -16.28
C THR A 83 6.20 26.12 -16.92
N THR A 84 4.98 26.57 -17.24
CA THR A 84 4.72 27.88 -17.82
C THR A 84 3.33 28.40 -17.43
N ASP A 85 3.19 29.71 -17.29
CA ASP A 85 1.91 30.35 -17.00
C ASP A 85 1.08 30.53 -18.27
N LEU A 86 -0.01 29.78 -18.37
CA LEU A 86 -0.98 29.84 -19.48
C LEU A 86 -2.31 30.51 -19.06
N SER A 87 -2.39 31.05 -17.85
CA SER A 87 -3.65 31.55 -17.26
C SER A 87 -4.24 32.76 -17.99
N SER A 88 -3.40 33.52 -18.68
CA SER A 88 -3.79 34.68 -19.49
C SER A 88 -4.32 34.32 -20.88
N LEU A 89 -4.16 33.06 -21.31
CA LEU A 89 -4.56 32.60 -22.64
C LEU A 89 -6.00 32.07 -22.66
N THR A 90 -6.67 32.26 -23.80
CA THR A 90 -7.94 31.58 -24.10
C THR A 90 -7.73 30.08 -24.32
N VAL A 91 -8.81 29.30 -24.21
CA VAL A 91 -8.76 27.83 -24.44
C VAL A 91 -8.18 27.47 -25.80
N ASP A 92 -8.53 28.19 -26.86
CA ASP A 92 -8.00 27.94 -28.21
C ASP A 92 -6.51 28.27 -28.33
N GLN A 93 -6.05 29.31 -27.63
CA GLN A 93 -4.63 29.67 -27.56
C GLN A 93 -3.84 28.64 -26.74
N GLN A 94 -4.36 28.16 -25.61
CA GLN A 94 -3.76 27.07 -24.84
C GLN A 94 -3.63 25.81 -25.68
N ARG A 95 -4.68 25.46 -26.42
CA ARG A 95 -4.67 24.32 -27.34
C ARG A 95 -3.60 24.48 -28.42
N ALA A 96 -3.48 25.68 -29.02
CA ALA A 96 -2.44 25.99 -30.00
C ALA A 96 -1.03 25.88 -29.39
N TYR A 97 -0.85 26.34 -28.15
CA TYR A 97 0.38 26.19 -27.39
C TYR A 97 0.76 24.71 -27.20
N PHE A 98 -0.18 23.87 -26.74
CA PHE A 98 0.08 22.45 -26.49
C PHE A 98 0.56 21.69 -27.74
N ALA A 99 0.02 22.04 -28.92
CA ALA A 99 0.46 21.47 -30.19
C ALA A 99 1.88 21.93 -30.62
N SER A 100 2.37 23.03 -30.04
CA SER A 100 3.55 23.77 -30.50
C SER A 100 4.77 23.63 -29.58
N ALA A 101 4.56 23.46 -28.27
CA ALA A 101 5.60 23.43 -27.24
C ALA A 101 6.72 22.39 -27.51
N ARG A 102 6.38 21.36 -28.28
CA ARG A 102 7.27 20.25 -28.65
C ARG A 102 8.55 20.67 -29.38
N PHE A 103 8.56 21.78 -30.13
CA PHE A 103 9.70 22.15 -31.00
C PHE A 103 10.94 22.58 -30.22
N LEU A 104 10.78 23.28 -29.09
CA LEU A 104 11.88 23.65 -28.23
C LEU A 104 12.60 22.39 -27.71
N GLN A 105 11.84 21.41 -27.24
CA GLN A 105 12.42 20.18 -26.73
C GLN A 105 13.00 19.31 -27.86
N LEU A 106 12.41 19.30 -29.06
CA LEU A 106 13.01 18.64 -30.22
C LEU A 106 14.38 19.20 -30.57
N LYS A 107 14.51 20.53 -30.55
CA LYS A 107 15.78 21.23 -30.76
C LYS A 107 16.81 20.80 -29.71
N ASN A 108 16.44 20.76 -28.43
CA ASN A 108 17.35 20.35 -27.36
C ASN A 108 17.77 18.88 -27.50
N LEU A 109 16.84 17.99 -27.83
CA LEU A 109 17.15 16.57 -28.03
C LEU A 109 18.17 16.35 -29.16
N LEU A 110 18.01 17.03 -30.30
CA LEU A 110 18.95 16.93 -31.41
C LEU A 110 20.32 17.50 -31.05
N ALA A 111 20.36 18.64 -30.38
CA ALA A 111 21.59 19.30 -29.97
C ALA A 111 22.37 18.50 -28.92
N ASP A 112 21.69 18.01 -27.89
CA ASP A 112 22.31 17.39 -26.71
C ASP A 112 22.74 15.94 -26.97
N TYR A 113 21.99 15.20 -27.80
CA TYR A 113 22.18 13.75 -27.98
C TYR A 113 22.70 13.34 -29.35
N SER A 114 22.73 14.25 -30.33
CA SER A 114 23.25 13.97 -31.69
C SER A 114 22.67 12.71 -32.34
N THR A 115 21.44 12.35 -31.98
CA THR A 115 20.72 11.16 -32.46
C THR A 115 19.49 11.62 -33.23
N PRO A 116 19.13 11.00 -34.38
CA PRO A 116 17.92 11.35 -35.10
C PRO A 116 16.68 11.25 -34.21
N VAL A 117 15.71 12.15 -34.38
CA VAL A 117 14.46 12.15 -33.61
C VAL A 117 13.27 11.94 -34.54
N PHE A 118 12.40 10.99 -34.19
CA PHE A 118 11.10 10.81 -34.81
C PHE A 118 10.00 11.31 -33.87
N SER A 119 9.52 12.52 -34.14
CA SER A 119 8.43 13.18 -33.42
C SER A 119 7.08 12.68 -33.88
N ILE A 120 6.23 12.27 -32.95
CA ILE A 120 4.92 11.66 -33.17
C ILE A 120 3.87 12.37 -32.30
N ASP A 121 2.70 12.67 -32.86
CA ASP A 121 1.57 13.18 -32.06
C ASP A 121 1.12 12.15 -31.02
N ALA A 122 0.83 12.63 -29.81
CA ALA A 122 0.47 11.79 -28.66
C ALA A 122 -0.73 10.88 -28.90
N ASP A 123 -1.65 11.26 -29.81
CA ASP A 123 -2.82 10.47 -30.20
C ASP A 123 -2.59 9.56 -31.41
N SER A 124 -1.35 9.14 -31.61
CA SER A 124 -0.99 8.10 -32.59
C SER A 124 -0.85 6.72 -31.93
N LEU A 125 -0.83 5.67 -32.74
CA LEU A 125 -0.50 4.30 -32.31
C LEU A 125 0.50 3.67 -33.28
N VAL A 126 1.53 3.02 -32.74
CA VAL A 126 2.41 2.13 -33.51
C VAL A 126 1.71 0.79 -33.62
N VAL A 127 1.59 0.24 -34.83
CA VAL A 127 0.86 -1.03 -35.07
C VAL A 127 1.70 -2.07 -35.81
N ASN A 128 2.89 -1.71 -36.28
CA ASN A 128 3.89 -2.62 -36.82
C ASN A 128 5.30 -2.12 -36.45
N PRO A 129 6.34 -2.98 -36.54
CA PRO A 129 7.70 -2.58 -36.22
C PRO A 129 8.19 -1.40 -37.05
N ILE A 130 8.87 -0.45 -36.39
CA ILE A 130 9.50 0.70 -37.04
C ILE A 130 10.74 0.21 -37.79
N ASP A 131 10.66 0.20 -39.12
CA ASP A 131 11.73 -0.30 -40.00
C ASP A 131 12.77 0.75 -40.41
N LEU A 132 12.69 1.96 -39.84
CA LEU A 132 13.56 3.13 -40.08
C LEU A 132 13.56 3.65 -41.54
N ASP A 133 12.68 3.14 -42.40
CA ASP A 133 12.62 3.47 -43.82
C ASP A 133 11.66 4.66 -44.07
N PHE A 134 12.01 5.83 -43.55
CA PHE A 134 11.14 7.03 -43.56
C PHE A 134 11.00 7.70 -44.94
N SER A 135 11.99 7.56 -45.83
CA SER A 135 12.05 8.20 -47.17
C SER A 135 13.00 7.45 -48.10
N ASP A 136 12.77 7.52 -49.41
CA ASP A 136 13.67 6.97 -50.44
C ASP A 136 14.90 7.87 -50.73
N LYS A 137 15.08 8.94 -49.95
CA LYS A 137 16.10 9.96 -50.15
C LYS A 137 17.13 9.89 -49.03
N ALA A 138 18.34 9.41 -49.35
CA ALA A 138 19.42 9.21 -48.39
C ALA A 138 20.02 10.52 -47.85
N ASP A 139 19.85 11.63 -48.59
CA ASP A 139 20.29 12.97 -48.22
C ASP A 139 19.25 13.74 -47.40
N ALA A 140 18.19 13.07 -46.94
CA ALA A 140 17.12 13.69 -46.18
C ALA A 140 17.59 14.20 -44.81
N GLN A 141 17.22 15.43 -44.48
CA GLN A 141 17.51 16.04 -43.19
C GLN A 141 16.24 16.25 -42.37
N VAL A 142 15.11 16.52 -43.03
CA VAL A 142 13.80 16.65 -42.40
C VAL A 142 12.77 15.92 -43.26
N ILE A 143 12.05 14.97 -42.67
CA ILE A 143 11.06 14.15 -43.37
C ILE A 143 9.71 14.32 -42.67
N LEU A 144 8.70 14.77 -43.41
CA LEU A 144 7.35 15.03 -42.90
C LEU A 144 6.31 14.89 -44.00
N VAL A 145 5.03 15.00 -43.67
CA VAL A 145 3.98 15.07 -44.69
C VAL A 145 4.00 16.46 -45.33
N ARG A 146 4.36 16.51 -46.61
CA ARG A 146 4.44 17.71 -47.44
C ARG A 146 3.34 17.73 -48.50
N ARG A 147 2.65 18.85 -48.58
CA ARG A 147 1.60 19.19 -49.55
C ARG A 147 1.81 20.58 -50.13
N ASP A 148 3.01 21.15 -49.92
CA ASP A 148 3.39 22.49 -50.36
C ASP A 148 3.35 22.65 -51.88
N ARG A 149 3.61 21.56 -52.62
CA ARG A 149 3.51 21.54 -54.08
C ARG A 149 2.07 21.58 -54.60
N ASP A 150 1.10 21.22 -53.77
CA ASP A 150 -0.33 21.24 -54.08
C ASP A 150 -1.02 22.52 -53.58
N MET A 151 -0.23 23.49 -53.11
CA MET A 151 -0.76 24.77 -52.63
C MET A 151 -1.13 25.67 -53.80
N VAL A 152 -2.35 26.21 -53.73
CA VAL A 152 -2.89 27.18 -54.69
C VAL A 152 -3.24 28.48 -53.96
N PRO A 153 -3.28 29.63 -54.66
CA PRO A 153 -3.69 30.90 -54.05
C PRO A 153 -5.03 30.78 -53.31
N GLY A 154 -5.10 31.31 -52.08
CA GLY A 154 -6.30 31.26 -51.23
C GLY A 154 -6.45 30.01 -50.35
N ARG A 155 -5.61 28.97 -50.55
CA ARG A 155 -5.58 27.81 -49.65
C ARG A 155 -4.86 28.17 -48.33
N PRO A 156 -5.39 27.80 -47.14
CA PRO A 156 -4.73 28.10 -45.87
C PRO A 156 -3.33 27.49 -45.74
N GLU A 157 -2.36 28.28 -45.28
CA GLU A 157 -0.94 27.88 -45.18
C GLU A 157 -0.72 26.62 -44.33
N HIS A 158 -1.50 26.43 -43.27
CA HIS A 158 -1.37 25.27 -42.40
C HIS A 158 -1.64 23.92 -43.10
N LEU A 159 -2.22 23.92 -44.31
CA LEU A 159 -2.44 22.69 -45.08
C LEU A 159 -1.22 22.27 -45.91
N ALA A 160 -0.20 23.13 -46.01
CA ALA A 160 0.99 22.89 -46.83
C ALA A 160 1.88 21.79 -46.24
N VAL A 161 1.82 21.56 -44.93
CA VAL A 161 2.53 20.49 -44.24
C VAL A 161 1.62 19.87 -43.19
N ALA A 162 1.94 18.64 -42.74
CA ALA A 162 1.41 18.12 -41.49
C ALA A 162 2.57 17.73 -40.57
N THR A 163 2.55 18.27 -39.36
CA THR A 163 3.61 18.19 -38.35
C THR A 163 3.43 17.02 -37.38
N GLY A 164 2.38 16.21 -37.55
CA GLY A 164 2.09 15.11 -36.62
C GLY A 164 3.04 13.92 -36.67
N SER A 165 3.87 13.84 -37.71
CA SER A 165 4.93 12.83 -37.85
C SER A 165 6.12 13.46 -38.57
N ILE A 166 7.21 13.68 -37.84
CA ILE A 166 8.41 14.37 -38.35
C ILE A 166 9.64 13.58 -37.94
N TRP A 167 10.43 13.15 -38.91
CA TRP A 167 11.78 12.64 -38.67
C TRP A 167 12.81 13.75 -38.93
N LEU A 168 13.77 13.90 -38.03
CA LEU A 168 14.76 14.97 -38.02
C LEU A 168 16.16 14.39 -37.87
N ALA A 169 17.06 14.75 -38.78
CA ALA A 169 18.47 14.42 -38.70
C ALA A 169 19.19 15.29 -37.65
N PRO A 170 20.21 14.77 -36.96
CA PRO A 170 21.03 15.51 -36.00
C PRO A 170 22.06 16.38 -36.74
N ALA A 171 21.59 17.39 -37.47
CA ALA A 171 22.41 18.33 -38.21
C ALA A 171 22.24 19.75 -37.65
N GLU A 172 23.33 20.53 -37.59
CA GLU A 172 23.34 21.90 -37.06
C GLU A 172 22.28 22.79 -37.73
N CYS A 173 22.19 22.75 -39.07
CA CYS A 173 21.15 23.49 -39.80
C CYS A 173 19.71 23.09 -39.43
N VAL A 174 19.47 21.84 -39.00
CA VAL A 174 18.15 21.38 -38.53
C VAL A 174 17.88 21.88 -37.11
N VAL A 175 18.90 21.90 -36.25
CA VAL A 175 18.83 22.49 -34.90
C VAL A 175 18.51 23.98 -34.99
N ASP A 176 19.20 24.72 -35.86
CA ASP A 176 18.98 26.16 -36.09
C ASP A 176 17.59 26.43 -36.66
N PHE A 177 17.13 25.58 -37.59
CA PHE A 177 15.77 25.66 -38.13
C PHE A 177 14.70 25.48 -37.04
N LEU A 178 14.84 24.50 -36.15
CA LEU A 178 13.90 24.29 -35.05
C LEU A 178 13.97 25.40 -34.00
N GLN A 179 15.16 25.98 -33.77
CA GLN A 179 15.29 27.16 -32.92
C GLN A 179 14.48 28.33 -33.48
N GLN A 180 14.60 28.63 -34.78
CA GLN A 180 13.81 29.69 -35.43
C GLN A 180 12.30 29.41 -35.37
N VAL A 181 11.88 28.16 -35.56
CA VAL A 181 10.47 27.77 -35.41
C VAL A 181 10.00 28.01 -33.97
N SER A 182 10.80 27.64 -32.97
CA SER A 182 10.49 27.83 -31.56
C SER A 182 10.42 29.31 -31.19
N ASP A 183 11.37 30.13 -31.67
CA ASP A 183 11.45 31.56 -31.37
C ASP A 183 10.22 32.31 -31.91
N ASP A 184 9.79 32.02 -33.13
CA ASP A 184 8.58 32.63 -33.72
C ASP A 184 7.30 32.22 -32.97
N ILE A 185 7.20 30.95 -32.54
CA ILE A 185 6.07 30.48 -31.73
C ILE A 185 6.05 31.19 -30.37
N ASP A 186 7.23 31.41 -29.79
CA ASP A 186 7.40 32.10 -28.53
C ASP A 186 7.08 33.60 -28.65
N GLU A 187 7.40 34.22 -29.80
CA GLU A 187 6.95 35.57 -30.11
C GLU A 187 5.41 35.64 -30.19
N GLU A 188 4.77 34.75 -30.96
CA GLU A 188 3.29 34.70 -31.03
C GLU A 188 2.64 34.42 -29.67
N PHE A 189 3.28 33.63 -28.81
CA PHE A 189 2.82 33.41 -27.43
C PHE A 189 2.95 34.67 -26.57
N ALA A 190 4.10 35.35 -26.62
CA ALA A 190 4.35 36.55 -25.83
C ALA A 190 3.42 37.72 -26.24
N GLU A 191 3.08 37.80 -27.52
CA GLU A 191 2.13 38.78 -28.05
C GLU A 191 0.66 38.40 -27.82
N GLY A 192 0.37 37.17 -27.41
CA GLY A 192 -0.99 36.66 -27.28
C GLY A 192 -1.71 36.49 -28.62
N THR A 193 -0.96 36.22 -29.70
CA THR A 193 -1.46 36.09 -31.07
C THR A 193 -1.56 34.64 -31.56
N LEU A 194 -1.23 33.66 -30.70
CA LEU A 194 -1.34 32.24 -31.01
C LEU A 194 -2.71 31.86 -31.58
N ALA A 195 -2.67 31.16 -32.70
CA ALA A 195 -3.85 30.63 -33.36
C ALA A 195 -3.72 29.13 -33.61
N TRP A 196 -4.86 28.44 -33.71
CA TRP A 196 -4.87 27.01 -34.04
C TRP A 196 -4.12 26.74 -35.35
N PHE A 197 -3.28 25.70 -35.35
CA PHE A 197 -2.31 25.35 -36.40
C PHE A 197 -1.11 26.30 -36.58
N VAL A 198 -0.78 27.14 -35.59
CA VAL A 198 0.46 27.94 -35.59
C VAL A 198 1.69 27.08 -35.82
N ASP A 199 1.76 25.91 -35.19
CA ASP A 199 2.83 24.91 -35.36
C ASP A 199 3.09 24.58 -36.84
N GLN A 200 2.03 24.27 -37.61
CA GLN A 200 2.15 23.96 -39.03
C GLN A 200 2.46 25.19 -39.89
N LYS A 201 1.90 26.36 -39.56
CA LYS A 201 2.13 27.61 -40.31
C LYS A 201 3.56 28.08 -40.17
N VAL A 202 4.06 28.20 -38.95
CA VAL A 202 5.41 28.67 -38.64
C VAL A 202 6.43 27.68 -39.22
N PHE A 203 6.22 26.38 -39.02
CA PHE A 203 7.08 25.35 -39.61
C PHE A 203 7.13 25.46 -41.13
N TYR A 204 5.99 25.63 -41.81
CA TYR A 204 5.95 25.79 -43.26
C TYR A 204 6.70 27.02 -43.75
N ARG A 205 6.55 28.17 -43.08
CA ARG A 205 7.21 29.43 -43.46
C ARG A 205 8.73 29.30 -43.41
N HIS A 206 9.26 28.78 -42.31
CA HIS A 206 10.69 28.52 -42.16
C HIS A 206 11.19 27.45 -43.14
N MET A 207 10.42 26.36 -43.32
CA MET A 207 10.75 25.34 -44.32
C MET A 207 10.88 25.94 -45.71
N LYS A 208 9.92 26.79 -46.11
CA LYS A 208 9.90 27.46 -47.41
C LYS A 208 11.09 28.41 -47.59
N ALA A 209 11.46 29.15 -46.55
CA ALA A 209 12.60 30.07 -46.57
C ALA A 209 13.94 29.35 -46.73
N LEU A 210 14.05 28.13 -46.20
CA LEU A 210 15.28 27.31 -46.22
C LEU A 210 15.27 26.23 -47.33
N LEU A 211 14.34 26.28 -48.27
CA LEU A 211 14.36 25.42 -49.45
C LEU A 211 15.65 25.66 -50.24
N GLY A 212 16.45 24.60 -50.40
CA GLY A 212 17.76 24.65 -51.06
C GLY A 212 18.95 24.76 -50.09
N GLN A 213 18.70 25.00 -48.80
CA GLN A 213 19.70 24.93 -47.73
C GLN A 213 19.52 23.67 -46.88
N ILE A 214 18.27 23.28 -46.62
CA ILE A 214 17.91 22.05 -45.91
C ILE A 214 17.15 21.13 -46.86
N HIS A 215 17.45 19.84 -46.79
CA HIS A 215 16.81 18.80 -47.59
C HIS A 215 15.55 18.25 -46.91
N PHE A 216 14.42 18.86 -47.24
CA PHE A 216 13.09 18.41 -46.82
C PHE A 216 12.53 17.35 -47.78
N TYR A 217 11.95 16.28 -47.27
CA TYR A 217 11.30 15.24 -48.09
C TYR A 217 9.98 14.75 -47.51
N ASN A 218 9.19 14.07 -48.35
CA ASN A 218 7.91 13.49 -47.95
C ASN A 218 8.14 12.21 -47.15
N ILE A 219 7.46 12.07 -46.02
CA ILE A 219 7.44 10.84 -45.25
C ILE A 219 6.68 9.74 -45.99
N LYS A 220 7.17 8.49 -45.93
CA LYS A 220 6.44 7.36 -46.51
C LYS A 220 5.06 7.24 -45.84
N PRO A 221 3.97 7.00 -46.62
CA PRO A 221 2.60 7.01 -46.07
C PRO A 221 2.36 6.04 -44.91
N LYS A 222 3.16 4.97 -44.79
CA LYS A 222 3.09 4.00 -43.68
C LYS A 222 3.38 4.62 -42.30
N TYR A 223 4.00 5.80 -42.24
CA TYR A 223 4.35 6.51 -41.01
C TYR A 223 3.42 7.68 -40.66
N ALA A 224 2.37 7.93 -41.44
CA ALA A 224 1.44 9.03 -41.20
C ALA A 224 0.02 8.67 -41.65
N ASP A 225 -0.41 7.43 -41.34
CA ASP A 225 -1.65 6.89 -41.87
C ASP A 225 -2.86 7.20 -40.98
N TRP A 226 -3.77 8.04 -41.48
CA TRP A 226 -5.06 8.32 -40.82
C TRP A 226 -6.22 7.44 -41.33
N GLN A 227 -5.94 6.45 -42.19
CA GLN A 227 -6.94 5.50 -42.70
C GLN A 227 -6.88 4.13 -41.99
N PHE A 228 -5.94 3.99 -41.04
CA PHE A 228 -5.76 2.83 -40.17
C PHE A 228 -5.56 1.51 -40.93
N ARG A 229 -4.74 1.52 -41.98
CA ARG A 229 -4.43 0.37 -42.83
C ARG A 229 -3.46 -0.59 -42.15
N ASP A 230 -3.61 -1.87 -42.46
CA ASP A 230 -2.85 -2.98 -41.87
C ASP A 230 -1.34 -2.93 -42.15
N LYS A 231 -0.95 -2.37 -43.30
CA LYS A 231 0.47 -2.22 -43.69
C LYS A 231 1.14 -0.97 -43.14
N SER A 232 0.44 -0.18 -42.34
CA SER A 232 0.97 1.04 -41.76
C SER A 232 1.82 0.70 -40.54
N ILE A 233 2.88 1.46 -40.30
CA ILE A 233 3.69 1.38 -39.08
C ILE A 233 3.04 2.25 -38.00
N LEU A 234 2.61 3.45 -38.38
CA LEU A 234 2.00 4.42 -37.49
C LEU A 234 0.59 4.78 -37.96
N TRP A 235 -0.37 4.66 -37.06
CA TRP A 235 -1.72 5.19 -37.19
C TRP A 235 -1.81 6.55 -36.54
N ALA A 236 -2.14 7.58 -37.32
CA ALA A 236 -2.26 8.96 -36.84
C ALA A 236 -3.71 9.30 -36.45
N GLY A 237 -3.92 9.74 -35.22
CA GLY A 237 -5.22 10.16 -34.71
C GLY A 237 -5.72 11.43 -35.41
N LYS A 238 -6.68 11.30 -36.33
CA LYS A 238 -7.18 12.46 -37.11
C LYS A 238 -8.59 12.88 -36.74
N GLY A 239 -8.70 13.97 -35.96
CA GLY A 239 -9.99 14.58 -35.64
C GLY A 239 -10.98 13.59 -35.03
N GLY A 240 -12.23 13.58 -35.47
CA GLY A 240 -13.24 12.61 -35.00
C GLY A 240 -13.03 11.18 -35.49
N LEU A 241 -12.21 10.92 -36.51
CA LEU A 241 -12.04 9.57 -37.08
C LEU A 241 -11.51 8.58 -36.04
N LYS A 242 -10.66 9.05 -35.11
CA LYS A 242 -10.14 8.23 -34.00
C LYS A 242 -11.22 7.76 -33.02
N LEU A 243 -12.38 8.44 -33.00
CA LEU A 243 -13.52 8.10 -32.15
C LEU A 243 -14.52 7.17 -32.84
N TYR A 244 -14.57 7.18 -34.18
CA TYR A 244 -15.59 6.46 -34.96
C TYR A 244 -15.06 5.21 -35.66
N ASP A 245 -13.76 5.13 -35.96
CA ASP A 245 -13.17 3.91 -36.53
C ASP A 245 -12.92 2.89 -35.42
N LEU A 246 -13.63 1.76 -35.50
CA LEU A 246 -13.56 0.72 -34.48
C LEU A 246 -12.15 0.16 -34.29
N ARG A 247 -11.30 0.14 -35.33
CA ARG A 247 -9.94 -0.40 -35.23
C ARG A 247 -9.09 0.44 -34.29
N PHE A 248 -9.06 1.74 -34.56
CA PHE A 248 -8.32 2.70 -33.74
C PHE A 248 -8.92 2.78 -32.34
N PHE A 249 -10.25 2.91 -32.26
CA PHE A 249 -10.96 3.03 -30.99
C PHE A 249 -10.70 1.83 -30.08
N ILE A 250 -10.86 0.60 -30.57
CA ILE A 250 -10.65 -0.60 -29.76
C ILE A 250 -9.21 -0.67 -29.27
N LEU A 251 -8.23 -0.50 -30.18
CA LEU A 251 -6.82 -0.64 -29.83
C LEU A 251 -6.36 0.43 -28.84
N GLN A 252 -6.73 1.69 -29.06
CA GLN A 252 -6.40 2.78 -28.13
C GLN A 252 -7.01 2.55 -26.74
N ASN A 253 -8.29 2.15 -26.67
CA ASN A 253 -8.97 1.98 -25.39
C ASN A 253 -8.53 0.73 -24.62
N LEU A 254 -8.08 -0.34 -25.31
CA LEU A 254 -7.45 -1.49 -24.65
C LEU A 254 -6.11 -1.10 -23.99
N LEU A 255 -5.38 -0.19 -24.63
CA LEU A 255 -4.09 0.34 -24.16
C LEU A 255 -4.24 1.62 -23.30
N SER A 256 -5.41 1.83 -22.70
CA SER A 256 -5.67 2.93 -21.77
C SER A 256 -5.67 2.44 -20.32
N TYR A 257 -5.35 3.32 -19.36
CA TYR A 257 -5.53 3.03 -17.94
C TYR A 257 -6.96 3.18 -17.40
N ASP A 258 -7.89 3.69 -18.20
CA ASP A 258 -9.31 3.81 -17.84
C ASP A 258 -10.05 2.45 -17.97
N ASP A 259 -10.54 1.94 -16.84
CA ASP A 259 -11.27 0.67 -16.77
C ASP A 259 -12.58 0.66 -17.56
N ALA A 260 -13.30 1.79 -17.61
CA ALA A 260 -14.54 1.92 -18.34
C ALA A 260 -14.28 1.86 -19.84
N LYS A 261 -13.22 2.52 -20.32
CA LYS A 261 -12.75 2.44 -21.71
C LYS A 261 -12.33 1.03 -22.10
N ARG A 262 -11.53 0.34 -21.26
CA ARG A 262 -11.17 -1.07 -21.49
C ARG A 262 -12.39 -1.98 -21.52
N SER A 263 -13.34 -1.80 -20.59
CA SER A 263 -14.58 -2.57 -20.57
C SER A 263 -15.43 -2.35 -21.82
N MET A 264 -15.53 -1.11 -22.28
CA MET A 264 -16.24 -0.76 -23.51
C MET A 264 -15.58 -1.41 -24.73
N ALA A 265 -14.24 -1.33 -24.85
CA ALA A 265 -13.49 -1.99 -25.91
C ALA A 265 -13.73 -3.51 -25.89
N GLN A 266 -13.69 -4.16 -24.73
CA GLN A 266 -13.96 -5.59 -24.60
C GLN A 266 -15.38 -5.98 -25.02
N LYS A 267 -16.39 -5.15 -24.71
CA LYS A 267 -17.76 -5.38 -25.17
C LYS A 267 -17.87 -5.28 -26.69
N LEU A 268 -17.19 -4.31 -27.30
CA LEU A 268 -17.15 -4.17 -28.76
C LEU A 268 -16.47 -5.38 -29.41
N ILE A 269 -15.37 -5.87 -28.83
CA ILE A 269 -14.71 -7.11 -29.28
C ILE A 269 -15.70 -8.28 -29.19
N ASN A 270 -16.33 -8.52 -28.04
CA ASN A 270 -17.26 -9.65 -27.90
C ASN A 270 -18.48 -9.57 -28.85
N THR A 271 -18.84 -8.36 -29.30
CA THR A 271 -19.97 -8.13 -30.21
C THR A 271 -19.58 -8.28 -31.68
N TYR A 272 -18.40 -7.81 -32.07
CA TYR A 272 -17.99 -7.68 -33.49
C TYR A 272 -16.84 -8.63 -33.89
N PHE A 273 -16.29 -9.40 -32.96
CA PHE A 273 -15.09 -10.23 -33.12
C PHE A 273 -15.40 -11.74 -32.99
N LEU A 274 -16.59 -12.17 -33.41
CA LEU A 274 -16.97 -13.58 -33.41
C LEU A 274 -16.24 -14.34 -34.54
N PRO A 275 -15.70 -15.56 -34.28
CA PRO A 275 -14.80 -16.27 -35.21
C PRO A 275 -15.34 -16.57 -36.61
N GLN A 276 -16.66 -16.53 -36.83
CA GLN A 276 -17.26 -16.85 -38.13
C GLN A 276 -17.72 -15.62 -38.94
N ASP A 277 -17.75 -14.41 -38.36
CA ASP A 277 -18.27 -13.17 -38.98
C ASP A 277 -17.47 -11.91 -38.56
N SER A 278 -16.14 -11.99 -38.44
CA SER A 278 -15.33 -10.84 -38.03
C SER A 278 -15.28 -9.76 -39.14
N LEU A 279 -15.61 -8.52 -38.78
CA LEU A 279 -15.47 -7.34 -39.65
C LEU A 279 -13.99 -6.92 -39.87
N PHE A 280 -13.04 -7.62 -39.23
CA PHE A 280 -11.63 -7.25 -39.21
C PHE A 280 -10.73 -8.33 -39.83
N SER A 281 -9.63 -7.89 -40.47
CA SER A 281 -8.62 -8.78 -41.06
C SER A 281 -7.92 -9.66 -40.02
N GLU A 282 -7.39 -10.81 -40.43
CA GLU A 282 -6.58 -11.69 -39.54
C GLU A 282 -5.43 -10.93 -38.85
N TRP A 283 -4.77 -10.02 -39.58
CA TRP A 283 -3.73 -9.16 -39.03
C TRP A 283 -4.26 -8.29 -37.87
N MET A 284 -5.43 -7.68 -38.05
CA MET A 284 -6.04 -6.85 -37.00
C MET A 284 -6.46 -7.70 -35.79
N GLN A 285 -6.93 -8.93 -36.04
CA GLN A 285 -7.25 -9.87 -34.98
C GLN A 285 -6.04 -10.18 -34.11
N GLN A 286 -4.88 -10.41 -34.71
CA GLN A 286 -3.65 -10.62 -33.96
C GLN A 286 -3.29 -9.41 -33.08
N ARG A 287 -3.40 -8.19 -33.60
CA ARG A 287 -3.10 -6.95 -32.83
C ARG A 287 -4.06 -6.76 -31.66
N ILE A 288 -5.35 -7.02 -31.87
CA ILE A 288 -6.36 -6.93 -30.82
C ILE A 288 -6.12 -8.01 -29.75
N SER A 289 -5.82 -9.25 -30.13
CA SER A 289 -5.52 -10.32 -29.17
C SER A 289 -4.34 -9.94 -28.26
N SER A 290 -3.22 -9.47 -28.83
CA SER A 290 -2.08 -9.00 -28.02
C SER A 290 -2.46 -7.83 -27.12
N ALA A 291 -3.27 -6.89 -27.60
CA ALA A 291 -3.72 -5.75 -26.78
C ALA A 291 -4.73 -6.16 -25.70
N VAL A 292 -5.51 -7.21 -25.90
CA VAL A 292 -6.38 -7.81 -24.86
C VAL A 292 -5.52 -8.46 -23.78
N GLU A 293 -4.51 -9.23 -24.15
CA GLU A 293 -3.55 -9.80 -23.19
C GLU A 293 -2.90 -8.69 -22.36
N LYS A 294 -2.37 -7.65 -23.02
CA LYS A 294 -1.81 -6.48 -22.30
C LYS A 294 -2.85 -5.77 -21.44
N SER A 295 -4.08 -5.62 -21.91
CA SER A 295 -5.19 -5.05 -21.14
C SER A 295 -5.53 -5.88 -19.91
N LEU A 296 -5.38 -7.20 -19.97
CA LEU A 296 -5.59 -8.11 -18.84
C LEU A 296 -4.42 -8.04 -17.88
N GLU A 297 -3.18 -7.94 -18.35
CA GLU A 297 -1.99 -7.71 -17.52
C GLU A 297 -2.08 -6.38 -16.78
N MET A 298 -2.50 -5.31 -17.44
CA MET A 298 -2.70 -3.99 -16.81
C MET A 298 -3.87 -3.95 -15.83
N LYS A 299 -4.84 -4.87 -15.94
CA LYS A 299 -5.96 -5.07 -15.01
C LYS A 299 -5.63 -6.01 -13.87
N ALA A 300 -4.79 -7.01 -14.13
CA ALA A 300 -4.21 -7.82 -13.10
C ALA A 300 -3.43 -6.88 -12.19
N ALA A 301 -3.63 -6.99 -10.88
CA ALA A 301 -2.67 -6.43 -9.93
C ALA A 301 -1.28 -6.83 -10.46
N PRO A 302 -0.32 -5.88 -10.52
CA PRO A 302 0.96 -6.16 -11.15
C PRO A 302 1.49 -7.48 -10.60
N LEU A 303 2.10 -8.34 -11.43
CA LEU A 303 2.64 -9.59 -10.91
C LEU A 303 3.50 -9.25 -9.68
N PRO A 304 3.31 -9.92 -8.53
CA PRO A 304 4.10 -9.62 -7.35
C PRO A 304 5.56 -9.64 -7.76
N ARG A 305 6.37 -8.66 -7.33
CA ARG A 305 7.82 -8.75 -7.56
C ARG A 305 8.27 -10.07 -6.95
N ASN A 306 8.63 -11.05 -7.78
CA ASN A 306 8.93 -12.41 -7.32
C ASN A 306 9.95 -12.36 -6.17
N GLY A 307 9.57 -12.92 -5.02
CA GLY A 307 10.42 -12.99 -3.83
C GLY A 307 10.49 -11.74 -2.95
N ARG A 308 9.68 -10.69 -3.20
CA ARG A 308 9.67 -9.47 -2.38
C ARG A 308 8.57 -9.50 -1.30
N VAL A 309 8.97 -9.40 -0.04
CA VAL A 309 8.09 -9.33 1.14
C VAL A 309 8.02 -7.89 1.63
N ALA A 310 6.82 -7.33 1.77
CA ALA A 310 6.63 -6.04 2.43
C ALA A 310 6.41 -6.24 3.94
N PHE A 311 7.11 -5.47 4.76
CA PHE A 311 6.97 -5.49 6.22
C PHE A 311 6.53 -4.12 6.72
N TYR A 312 5.27 -4.01 7.15
CA TYR A 312 4.71 -2.74 7.61
C TYR A 312 4.88 -2.58 9.11
N LEU A 313 5.41 -1.45 9.56
CA LEU A 313 5.50 -1.04 10.95
C LEU A 313 4.59 0.17 11.20
N PRO A 314 3.77 0.16 12.26
CA PRO A 314 2.96 1.31 12.60
C PRO A 314 3.81 2.38 13.32
N ARG A 315 3.61 3.66 12.96
CA ARG A 315 4.11 4.81 13.71
C ARG A 315 3.37 4.93 15.05
N LEU A 316 3.90 4.25 16.07
CA LEU A 316 3.31 4.25 17.43
C LEU A 316 3.41 5.61 18.15
N ASP A 317 4.14 6.57 17.60
CA ASP A 317 4.17 7.96 18.06
C ASP A 317 3.05 8.82 17.46
N LEU A 318 2.25 8.27 16.56
CA LEU A 318 1.04 8.89 16.03
C LEU A 318 -0.21 8.19 16.58
N PRO A 319 -1.38 8.86 16.60
CA PRO A 319 -2.64 8.21 16.95
C PRO A 319 -2.98 7.02 16.03
N TRP A 320 -3.88 6.15 16.47
CA TRP A 320 -4.30 5.00 15.65
C TRP A 320 -5.26 5.35 14.52
N LYS A 321 -5.93 6.52 14.61
CA LYS A 321 -6.87 7.08 13.63
C LYS A 321 -6.45 8.50 13.26
N PRO A 322 -6.80 9.01 12.06
CA PRO A 322 -6.48 10.38 11.65
C PRO A 322 -7.05 11.39 12.66
N LEU A 323 -6.26 12.41 13.00
CA LEU A 323 -6.75 13.53 13.80
C LEU A 323 -7.67 14.39 12.93
N ALA A 324 -8.89 14.67 13.41
CA ALA A 324 -9.78 15.61 12.73
C ALA A 324 -9.26 17.05 12.96
N GLY A 325 -8.75 17.70 11.90
CA GLY A 325 -8.32 19.11 11.89
C GLY A 325 -6.81 19.34 11.76
N GLU A 326 -6.43 20.60 11.51
CA GLU A 326 -5.02 21.04 11.46
C GLU A 326 -4.36 20.97 12.84
N VAL A 327 -3.56 19.94 13.10
CA VAL A 327 -2.74 19.87 14.31
C VAL A 327 -1.36 20.47 14.02
N ARG A 328 -1.06 21.62 14.64
CA ARG A 328 0.16 22.40 14.41
C ARG A 328 1.37 21.98 15.26
N ALA A 329 1.28 20.93 16.09
CA ALA A 329 2.38 20.51 16.97
C ALA A 329 2.60 18.99 16.92
N ALA A 330 3.86 18.57 16.82
CA ALA A 330 4.25 17.17 16.93
C ALA A 330 3.90 16.63 18.34
N PRO A 331 3.34 15.42 18.46
CA PRO A 331 3.00 14.84 19.76
C PRO A 331 4.26 14.65 20.62
N GLN A 332 4.18 14.99 21.91
CA GLN A 332 5.23 14.65 22.87
C GLN A 332 5.22 13.13 23.10
N ILE A 333 6.35 12.49 22.85
CA ILE A 333 6.55 11.04 23.00
C ILE A 333 7.12 10.77 24.39
N SER A 334 6.47 9.95 25.20
CA SER A 334 7.01 9.52 26.50
C SER A 334 8.12 8.47 26.33
N GLU A 335 9.00 8.33 27.32
CA GLU A 335 10.01 7.25 27.35
C GLU A 335 9.37 5.87 27.22
N ASP A 336 8.18 5.67 27.80
CA ASP A 336 7.42 4.44 27.70
C ASP A 336 7.04 4.07 26.25
N VAL A 337 6.62 5.06 25.46
CA VAL A 337 6.30 4.88 24.04
C VAL A 337 7.58 4.62 23.23
N ILE A 338 8.72 5.21 23.63
CA ILE A 338 10.01 4.93 22.99
C ILE A 338 10.41 3.47 23.20
N ASP A 339 10.36 2.96 24.44
CA ASP A 339 10.67 1.57 24.75
C ASP A 339 9.74 0.61 23.99
N LEU A 340 8.44 0.89 23.97
CA LEU A 340 7.47 0.13 23.20
C LEU A 340 7.85 0.07 21.70
N ARG A 341 8.19 1.22 21.09
CA ARG A 341 8.64 1.29 19.69
C ARG A 341 9.90 0.47 19.44
N LEU A 342 10.85 0.48 20.37
CA LEU A 342 12.09 -0.29 20.24
C LEU A 342 11.80 -1.79 20.16
N GLN A 343 10.84 -2.31 20.92
CA GLN A 343 10.47 -3.73 20.84
C GLN A 343 9.82 -4.08 19.50
N TRP A 344 8.92 -3.24 18.99
CA TRP A 344 8.31 -3.44 17.67
C TRP A 344 9.35 -3.40 16.54
N LYS A 345 10.30 -2.47 16.60
CA LYS A 345 11.42 -2.39 15.64
C LYS A 345 12.34 -3.61 15.75
N ARG A 346 12.67 -4.04 16.97
CA ARG A 346 13.49 -5.23 17.20
C ARG A 346 12.83 -6.47 16.60
N PHE A 347 11.54 -6.67 16.87
CA PHE A 347 10.78 -7.78 16.28
C PHE A 347 10.83 -7.76 14.75
N ALA A 348 10.49 -6.61 14.15
CA ALA A 348 10.46 -6.48 12.70
C ALA A 348 11.83 -6.76 12.05
N LEU A 349 12.92 -6.27 12.64
CA LEU A 349 14.28 -6.54 12.17
C LEU A 349 14.65 -8.02 12.30
N LEU A 350 14.28 -8.68 13.42
CA LEU A 350 14.55 -10.10 13.60
C LEU A 350 13.78 -10.96 12.59
N MET A 351 12.52 -10.61 12.31
CA MET A 351 11.70 -11.30 11.30
C MET A 351 12.20 -11.05 9.88
N ALA A 352 12.54 -9.80 9.53
CA ALA A 352 13.16 -9.46 8.25
C ALA A 352 14.45 -10.26 8.03
N ASN A 353 15.34 -10.29 9.02
CA ASN A 353 16.57 -11.09 8.96
C ASN A 353 16.30 -12.60 8.79
N ALA A 354 15.22 -13.14 9.38
CA ALA A 354 14.85 -14.54 9.21
C ALA A 354 14.34 -14.85 7.80
N LEU A 355 13.52 -13.96 7.23
CA LEU A 355 13.05 -14.04 5.84
C LEU A 355 14.21 -13.94 4.84
N GLU A 356 15.14 -13.01 5.05
CA GLU A 356 16.33 -12.84 4.20
C GLU A 356 17.26 -14.06 4.23
N ARG A 357 17.41 -14.73 5.39
CA ARG A 357 18.13 -16.01 5.48
C ARG A 357 17.50 -17.12 4.63
N LYS A 358 16.21 -17.00 4.28
CA LYS A 358 15.50 -17.92 3.37
C LYS A 358 15.50 -17.44 1.92
N GLY A 359 16.24 -16.37 1.60
CA GLY A 359 16.39 -15.85 0.25
C GLY A 359 15.27 -14.90 -0.20
N LEU A 360 14.40 -14.45 0.72
CA LEU A 360 13.34 -13.49 0.43
C LEU A 360 13.87 -12.06 0.60
N GLN A 361 13.59 -11.17 -0.35
CA GLN A 361 13.95 -9.76 -0.24
C GLN A 361 12.89 -9.02 0.58
N VAL A 362 13.28 -8.30 1.63
CA VAL A 362 12.32 -7.62 2.53
C VAL A 362 12.39 -6.10 2.36
N ASP A 363 11.25 -5.48 2.06
CA ASP A 363 11.09 -4.02 2.10
C ASP A 363 10.34 -3.61 3.38
N MET A 364 10.92 -2.71 4.17
CA MET A 364 10.30 -2.24 5.41
C MET A 364 9.66 -0.86 5.25
N TYR A 365 8.42 -0.71 5.70
CA TYR A 365 7.65 0.54 5.62
C TYR A 365 7.20 0.97 7.02
N GLU A 366 7.67 2.11 7.53
CA GLU A 366 7.18 2.69 8.79
C GLU A 366 6.14 3.79 8.49
N LEU A 367 4.85 3.49 8.68
CA LEU A 367 3.72 4.33 8.25
C LEU A 367 2.75 4.62 9.41
N PRO A 368 1.95 5.71 9.37
CA PRO A 368 0.82 5.86 10.27
C PRO A 368 -0.13 4.66 10.19
N ASN A 369 -0.63 4.16 11.33
CA ASN A 369 -1.42 2.92 11.35
C ASN A 369 -2.68 2.98 10.47
N TRP A 370 -3.28 4.15 10.29
CA TRP A 370 -4.47 4.32 9.45
C TRP A 370 -4.16 4.23 7.94
N GLU A 371 -2.90 4.34 7.51
CA GLU A 371 -2.48 4.14 6.12
C GLU A 371 -2.15 2.67 5.82
N ILE A 372 -2.04 1.83 6.85
CA ILE A 372 -1.80 0.40 6.70
C ILE A 372 -3.17 -0.27 6.53
N ASP A 373 -3.67 -0.24 5.29
CA ASP A 373 -4.95 -0.80 4.88
C ASP A 373 -4.83 -1.68 3.63
N ARG A 374 -5.93 -2.36 3.28
CA ARG A 374 -5.95 -3.31 2.16
C ARG A 374 -5.56 -2.65 0.82
N PRO A 375 -6.14 -1.49 0.43
CA PRO A 375 -5.72 -0.78 -0.77
C PRO A 375 -4.23 -0.43 -0.80
N ARG A 376 -3.65 0.04 0.31
CA ARG A 376 -2.21 0.34 0.41
C ARG A 376 -1.38 -0.90 0.14
N ILE A 377 -1.69 -2.01 0.80
CA ILE A 377 -0.87 -3.23 0.69
C ILE A 377 -0.98 -3.84 -0.71
N ASP A 378 -2.17 -3.89 -1.30
CA ASP A 378 -2.33 -4.38 -2.68
C ASP A 378 -1.62 -3.48 -3.70
N ARG A 379 -1.61 -2.16 -3.47
CA ARG A 379 -0.90 -1.19 -4.33
C ARG A 379 0.62 -1.36 -4.29
N ASP A 380 1.18 -1.71 -3.13
CA ASP A 380 2.63 -1.89 -2.98
C ASP A 380 3.15 -3.17 -3.65
N ASN A 381 2.25 -4.10 -3.96
CA ASN A 381 2.47 -5.23 -4.85
C ASN A 381 3.64 -6.15 -4.47
N SER A 382 3.75 -6.45 -3.18
CA SER A 382 4.62 -7.52 -2.67
C SER A 382 3.96 -8.89 -2.83
N SER A 383 4.75 -9.96 -2.84
CA SER A 383 4.21 -11.34 -2.87
C SER A 383 3.55 -11.70 -1.55
N VAL A 384 4.16 -11.25 -0.45
CA VAL A 384 3.65 -11.40 0.91
C VAL A 384 3.77 -10.06 1.64
N ALA A 385 2.85 -9.77 2.54
CA ALA A 385 2.89 -8.60 3.40
C ALA A 385 2.70 -8.97 4.88
N PHE A 386 3.53 -8.40 5.76
CA PHE A 386 3.38 -8.50 7.21
C PHE A 386 2.65 -7.27 7.74
N VAL A 387 1.48 -7.49 8.35
CA VAL A 387 0.52 -6.45 8.71
C VAL A 387 0.36 -6.35 10.23
N PRO A 388 0.67 -5.20 10.84
CA PRO A 388 0.56 -5.00 12.28
C PRO A 388 -0.89 -4.79 12.73
N HIS A 389 -1.25 -5.34 13.89
CA HIS A 389 -2.45 -4.93 14.65
C HIS A 389 -3.76 -4.95 13.82
N ARG A 390 -3.91 -5.99 13.00
CA ARG A 390 -5.09 -6.28 12.17
C ARG A 390 -5.36 -7.78 12.20
N CYS A 391 -6.53 -8.18 11.71
CA CYS A 391 -6.90 -9.57 11.49
C CYS A 391 -7.92 -9.65 10.35
N MET A 392 -8.27 -10.85 9.91
CA MET A 392 -9.20 -11.03 8.80
C MET A 392 -10.58 -10.40 9.01
N HIS A 393 -11.02 -10.21 10.26
CA HIS A 393 -12.27 -9.52 10.57
C HIS A 393 -12.29 -8.05 10.13
N ASN A 394 -11.11 -7.39 10.06
CA ASN A 394 -11.01 -5.96 9.77
C ASN A 394 -10.03 -5.60 8.65
N PHE A 395 -9.56 -6.60 7.89
CA PHE A 395 -8.59 -6.40 6.81
C PHE A 395 -9.07 -6.88 5.42
N GLY A 396 -10.14 -7.68 5.37
CA GLY A 396 -10.74 -8.15 4.11
C GLY A 396 -9.83 -9.06 3.27
N LEU A 397 -10.35 -9.52 2.12
CA LEU A 397 -9.58 -10.27 1.13
C LEU A 397 -8.90 -9.29 0.15
N GLY A 398 -7.74 -9.66 -0.40
CA GLY A 398 -6.99 -8.85 -1.36
C GLY A 398 -6.09 -9.70 -2.25
N SER A 399 -5.35 -9.04 -3.16
CA SER A 399 -4.44 -9.71 -4.09
C SER A 399 -3.10 -10.10 -3.46
N THR A 400 -2.61 -9.35 -2.48
CA THR A 400 -1.39 -9.69 -1.75
C THR A 400 -1.70 -10.56 -0.54
N HIS A 401 -1.02 -11.70 -0.43
CA HIS A 401 -1.08 -12.59 0.71
C HIS A 401 -0.56 -11.91 1.97
N VAL A 402 -1.23 -12.10 3.10
CA VAL A 402 -0.93 -11.37 4.35
C VAL A 402 -0.66 -12.30 5.51
N TYR A 403 0.34 -11.92 6.31
CA TYR A 403 0.53 -12.42 7.66
C TYR A 403 0.25 -11.26 8.62
N PHE A 404 -0.65 -11.46 9.55
CA PHE A 404 -0.90 -10.52 10.63
C PHE A 404 0.08 -10.76 11.76
N TYR A 405 0.51 -9.68 12.40
CA TYR A 405 1.29 -9.80 13.62
C TYR A 405 0.82 -8.83 14.70
N MET A 406 0.96 -9.27 15.95
CA MET A 406 0.51 -8.51 17.11
C MET A 406 1.47 -8.73 18.28
N GLN A 407 1.67 -7.69 19.09
CA GLN A 407 2.39 -7.79 20.35
C GLN A 407 1.41 -8.28 21.43
N GLU A 408 1.66 -9.44 22.01
CA GLU A 408 0.75 -10.11 22.96
C GLU A 408 1.34 -10.21 24.36
N PHE A 409 0.55 -9.88 25.39
CA PHE A 409 0.80 -9.99 26.84
C PHE A 409 2.05 -9.32 27.44
N PHE A 410 3.21 -9.36 26.78
CA PHE A 410 4.47 -8.74 27.19
C PHE A 410 5.09 -7.95 26.04
N ARG A 411 5.95 -6.97 26.36
CA ARG A 411 6.50 -6.05 25.33
C ARG A 411 7.41 -6.75 24.32
N TRP A 412 8.05 -7.85 24.71
CA TRP A 412 9.00 -8.59 23.88
C TRP A 412 8.38 -9.83 23.22
N VAL A 413 7.06 -10.04 23.35
CA VAL A 413 6.37 -11.22 22.83
C VAL A 413 5.45 -10.82 21.68
N PHE A 414 5.61 -11.49 20.55
CA PHE A 414 4.85 -11.25 19.33
C PHE A 414 4.24 -12.55 18.81
N VAL A 415 3.09 -12.45 18.17
CA VAL A 415 2.46 -13.54 17.42
C VAL A 415 2.39 -13.17 15.96
N VAL A 416 2.49 -14.16 15.08
CA VAL A 416 2.38 -14.02 13.62
C VAL A 416 1.48 -15.14 13.12
N ASP A 417 0.49 -14.80 12.31
CA ASP A 417 -0.51 -15.76 11.81
C ASP A 417 -1.24 -15.21 10.57
N GLN A 418 -1.73 -16.10 9.71
CA GLN A 418 -2.41 -15.71 8.46
C GLN A 418 -3.84 -15.20 8.65
N LYS A 419 -4.51 -15.55 9.74
CA LYS A 419 -5.88 -15.12 10.04
C LYS A 419 -5.92 -13.97 11.04
N GLY A 420 -5.00 -13.96 12.01
CA GLY A 420 -4.93 -12.90 13.01
C GLY A 420 -4.33 -13.35 14.33
N TRP A 421 -4.61 -12.58 15.37
CA TRP A 421 -4.15 -12.83 16.73
C TRP A 421 -5.35 -13.11 17.64
N SER A 422 -5.11 -13.66 18.81
CA SER A 422 -6.18 -14.06 19.72
C SER A 422 -7.23 -14.95 19.08
N ALA A 423 -8.51 -14.70 19.35
CA ALA A 423 -9.57 -15.54 18.81
C ALA A 423 -9.72 -15.48 17.27
N ALA A 424 -8.99 -14.59 16.59
CA ALA A 424 -8.89 -14.58 15.12
C ALA A 424 -7.76 -15.47 14.58
N SER A 425 -6.87 -15.95 15.43
CA SER A 425 -5.74 -16.82 15.05
C SER A 425 -6.21 -18.10 14.38
N SER A 426 -5.43 -18.60 13.41
CA SER A 426 -5.66 -19.93 12.82
C SER A 426 -5.56 -21.08 13.82
N GLN A 427 -4.91 -20.84 14.98
CA GLN A 427 -4.77 -21.80 16.08
C GLN A 427 -5.96 -21.77 17.06
N TYR A 428 -6.91 -20.85 16.90
CA TYR A 428 -8.11 -20.77 17.74
C TYR A 428 -9.29 -21.54 17.12
N PRO A 429 -10.04 -22.35 17.89
CA PRO A 429 -9.88 -22.60 19.32
C PRO A 429 -8.65 -23.45 19.64
N VAL A 430 -7.93 -23.05 20.70
CA VAL A 430 -6.73 -23.75 21.16
C VAL A 430 -7.14 -25.06 21.81
N ASN A 431 -6.61 -26.18 21.31
CA ASN A 431 -6.85 -27.50 21.86
C ASN A 431 -5.54 -28.09 22.38
N LEU A 432 -5.43 -28.20 23.70
CA LEU A 432 -4.22 -28.67 24.39
C LEU A 432 -4.53 -29.90 25.23
N ASP A 433 -3.64 -30.88 25.16
CA ASP A 433 -3.55 -31.93 26.17
C ASP A 433 -2.84 -31.36 27.41
N PRO A 434 -3.49 -31.27 28.59
CA PRO A 434 -2.86 -30.77 29.81
C PRO A 434 -1.60 -31.55 30.24
N GLN A 435 -1.42 -32.78 29.75
CA GLN A 435 -0.24 -33.59 30.03
C GLN A 435 0.92 -33.35 29.05
N ALA A 436 0.65 -32.84 27.85
CA ALA A 436 1.67 -32.68 26.80
C ALA A 436 2.71 -31.60 27.13
N GLY A 437 2.31 -30.54 27.85
CA GLY A 437 3.21 -29.42 28.15
C GLY A 437 4.01 -29.55 29.44
N GLN A 438 4.04 -30.72 30.09
CA GLN A 438 4.77 -30.89 31.37
C GLN A 438 6.30 -30.85 31.22
N THR A 439 6.84 -31.07 30.03
CA THR A 439 8.29 -31.05 29.76
C THR A 439 8.85 -29.70 29.36
N GLY A 440 7.98 -28.73 29.03
CA GLY A 440 8.39 -27.37 28.67
C GLY A 440 8.93 -26.60 29.88
N LYS A 441 9.75 -25.58 29.61
CA LYS A 441 10.50 -24.83 30.62
C LYS A 441 10.01 -23.40 30.79
N MET A 442 9.21 -22.90 29.86
CA MET A 442 8.82 -21.49 29.83
C MET A 442 7.89 -21.07 30.98
N PHE A 443 7.03 -21.97 31.45
CA PHE A 443 6.21 -21.75 32.65
C PHE A 443 7.07 -21.40 33.87
N ASP A 444 8.03 -22.27 34.21
CA ASP A 444 8.91 -22.05 35.36
C ASP A 444 9.82 -20.83 35.14
N HIS A 445 10.27 -20.60 33.90
CA HIS A 445 11.06 -19.43 33.54
C HIS A 445 10.32 -18.12 33.86
N TYR A 446 9.09 -17.95 33.35
CA TYR A 446 8.31 -16.74 33.57
C TYR A 446 7.88 -16.59 35.03
N ARG A 447 7.54 -17.68 35.72
CA ARG A 447 7.28 -17.63 37.17
C ARG A 447 8.52 -17.24 37.97
N GLY A 448 9.69 -17.73 37.61
CA GLY A 448 10.95 -17.30 38.21
C GLY A 448 11.18 -15.79 38.05
N ARG A 449 10.90 -15.24 36.86
CA ARG A 449 10.98 -13.80 36.59
C ARG A 449 9.94 -13.00 37.37
N LEU A 450 8.73 -13.54 37.55
CA LEU A 450 7.72 -12.93 38.39
C LEU A 450 8.17 -12.86 39.86
N HIS A 451 8.66 -13.97 40.42
CA HIS A 451 9.06 -14.07 41.81
C HIS A 451 10.29 -13.21 42.16
N ASN A 452 11.24 -13.08 41.23
CA ASN A 452 12.41 -12.23 41.42
C ASN A 452 12.19 -10.76 41.04
N GLY A 453 10.99 -10.40 40.56
CA GLY A 453 10.61 -9.04 40.21
C GLY A 453 11.15 -8.52 38.87
N SER A 454 11.69 -9.38 38.01
CA SER A 454 12.22 -9.01 36.67
C SER A 454 11.23 -9.18 35.52
N LEU A 455 10.00 -9.61 35.81
CA LEU A 455 8.92 -9.68 34.84
C LEU A 455 8.10 -8.39 34.91
N ASP A 456 8.24 -7.51 33.93
CA ASP A 456 7.39 -6.31 33.80
C ASP A 456 6.05 -6.63 33.12
N SER A 457 5.01 -5.88 33.47
CA SER A 457 3.72 -5.95 32.75
C SER A 457 3.81 -5.14 31.45
N LYS A 458 2.96 -5.44 30.45
CA LYS A 458 2.97 -4.73 29.16
C LYS A 458 2.80 -3.21 29.31
N PHE A 459 1.91 -2.79 30.19
CA PHE A 459 1.67 -1.38 30.50
C PHE A 459 2.32 -0.99 31.83
N ALA A 460 2.87 0.22 31.89
CA ALA A 460 3.47 0.78 33.09
C ALA A 460 2.54 0.63 34.32
N GLN A 461 3.12 0.23 35.45
CA GLN A 461 2.43 0.03 36.72
C GLN A 461 3.06 0.88 37.81
N ASN A 462 2.29 1.13 38.88
CA ASN A 462 2.85 1.61 40.14
C ASN A 462 3.76 0.54 40.77
N ASP A 463 4.65 0.95 41.66
CA ASP A 463 5.53 0.02 42.36
C ASP A 463 4.75 -1.04 43.14
N ARG A 464 5.35 -2.24 43.26
CA ARG A 464 4.81 -3.29 44.11
C ARG A 464 4.93 -2.89 45.57
N LEU A 465 3.90 -3.18 46.36
CA LEU A 465 3.86 -2.83 47.79
C LEU A 465 3.61 -4.08 48.65
N PRO A 466 4.25 -4.18 49.83
CA PRO A 466 3.92 -5.24 50.78
C PRO A 466 2.44 -5.16 51.21
N LEU A 467 1.80 -6.30 51.47
CA LEU A 467 0.39 -6.37 51.88
C LEU A 467 0.04 -5.40 53.02
N ALA A 468 0.91 -5.27 54.04
CA ALA A 468 0.68 -4.34 55.14
C ALA A 468 0.54 -2.87 54.69
N ARG A 469 1.27 -2.46 53.65
CA ARG A 469 1.17 -1.12 53.04
C ARG A 469 -0.07 -1.00 52.17
N LEU A 470 -0.38 -2.01 51.37
CA LEU A 470 -1.60 -2.05 50.56
C LEU A 470 -2.87 -1.87 51.41
N LEU A 471 -2.96 -2.54 52.56
CA LEU A 471 -4.09 -2.39 53.49
C LEU A 471 -4.05 -1.06 54.25
N LYS A 472 -2.85 -0.58 54.62
CA LYS A 472 -2.70 0.71 55.30
C LYS A 472 -3.20 1.87 54.42
N ASP A 473 -2.81 1.83 53.15
CA ASP A 473 -3.02 2.89 52.16
C ASP A 473 -4.39 2.72 51.43
N ASP A 474 -5.27 1.84 51.94
CA ASP A 474 -6.63 1.57 51.45
C ASP A 474 -6.70 1.15 49.97
N LEU A 475 -5.63 0.52 49.48
CA LEU A 475 -5.52 0.03 48.11
C LEU A 475 -6.15 -1.34 47.89
N LEU A 476 -6.39 -2.08 48.96
CA LEU A 476 -7.08 -3.38 48.97
C LEU A 476 -8.19 -3.38 50.02
N PRO A 477 -9.29 -4.11 49.80
CA PRO A 477 -10.37 -4.21 50.78
C PRO A 477 -9.89 -4.93 52.04
N TRP A 478 -10.32 -4.46 53.21
CA TRP A 478 -9.89 -5.01 54.49
C TRP A 478 -11.02 -4.99 55.51
N ASP A 479 -10.95 -5.92 56.46
CA ASP A 479 -11.77 -5.96 57.66
C ASP A 479 -10.90 -5.72 58.90
N LYS A 480 -11.54 -5.41 60.03
CA LYS A 480 -10.85 -5.43 61.33
C LYS A 480 -10.98 -6.81 61.94
N ASN A 481 -9.84 -7.41 62.28
CA ASN A 481 -9.87 -8.60 63.13
C ASN A 481 -10.21 -8.22 64.59
N TRP A 482 -10.33 -9.21 65.46
CA TRP A 482 -10.65 -9.04 66.89
C TRP A 482 -9.63 -8.18 67.67
N LEU A 483 -8.42 -7.96 67.13
CA LEU A 483 -7.37 -7.08 67.67
C LEU A 483 -7.43 -5.65 67.08
N GLY A 484 -8.41 -5.33 66.23
CA GLY A 484 -8.53 -4.04 65.56
C GLY A 484 -7.53 -3.83 64.42
N LYS A 485 -6.76 -4.84 64.02
CA LYS A 485 -5.79 -4.77 62.90
C LYS A 485 -6.50 -5.00 61.58
N LYS A 486 -6.15 -4.21 60.56
CA LYS A 486 -6.60 -4.42 59.17
C LYS A 486 -6.10 -5.78 58.67
N VAL A 487 -7.02 -6.63 58.26
CA VAL A 487 -6.76 -7.92 57.60
C VAL A 487 -7.40 -7.90 56.22
N LEU A 488 -6.75 -8.54 55.25
CA LEU A 488 -7.25 -8.59 53.88
C LEU A 488 -8.65 -9.22 53.84
N ARG A 489 -9.61 -8.53 53.22
CA ARG A 489 -10.92 -9.09 52.91
C ARG A 489 -10.83 -9.81 51.56
N PRO A 490 -11.24 -11.09 51.46
CA PRO A 490 -11.17 -11.82 50.19
C PRO A 490 -11.99 -11.12 49.10
N TYR A 491 -11.47 -11.09 47.87
CA TYR A 491 -12.10 -10.39 46.75
C TYR A 491 -11.82 -11.04 45.40
N LEU A 492 -12.72 -10.80 44.45
CA LEU A 492 -12.55 -11.01 43.03
C LEU A 492 -11.89 -9.78 42.40
N PHE A 493 -10.87 -10.00 41.58
CA PHE A 493 -10.24 -8.93 40.83
C PHE A 493 -10.80 -8.86 39.41
N PHE A 494 -11.23 -7.67 38.97
CA PHE A 494 -11.68 -7.43 37.60
C PHE A 494 -10.91 -6.25 36.98
N PRO A 495 -9.97 -6.50 36.06
CA PRO A 495 -9.29 -5.46 35.30
C PRO A 495 -10.20 -4.90 34.21
N LEU A 496 -10.48 -3.60 34.24
CA LEU A 496 -11.33 -2.97 33.22
C LEU A 496 -10.58 -2.81 31.90
N GLN A 497 -11.30 -3.01 30.79
CA GLN A 497 -10.82 -2.83 29.43
C GLN A 497 -11.52 -1.63 28.78
N ILE A 498 -10.91 -1.06 27.74
CA ILE A 498 -11.52 0.05 26.98
C ILE A 498 -12.72 -0.52 26.20
N PRO A 499 -13.96 0.01 26.37
CA PRO A 499 -15.15 -0.56 25.73
C PRO A 499 -15.11 -0.59 24.19
N THR A 500 -14.33 0.29 23.57
CA THR A 500 -14.17 0.39 22.11
C THR A 500 -12.87 -0.26 21.61
N ASP A 501 -12.25 -1.13 22.41
CA ASP A 501 -11.05 -1.86 21.99
C ASP A 501 -11.40 -2.97 20.98
N GLN A 502 -10.50 -3.24 20.03
CA GLN A 502 -10.70 -4.27 19.01
C GLN A 502 -10.88 -5.67 19.61
N SER A 503 -10.20 -5.96 20.72
CA SER A 503 -10.37 -7.24 21.43
C SER A 503 -11.79 -7.40 21.97
N ILE A 504 -12.42 -6.31 22.41
CA ILE A 504 -13.83 -6.32 22.85
C ILE A 504 -14.75 -6.42 21.64
N GLU A 505 -14.53 -5.58 20.62
CA GLU A 505 -15.36 -5.50 19.42
C GLU A 505 -15.45 -6.83 18.66
N PHE A 506 -14.34 -7.55 18.50
CA PHE A 506 -14.29 -8.76 17.68
C PHE A 506 -14.42 -10.05 18.48
N PHE A 507 -13.98 -10.08 19.74
CA PHE A 507 -13.82 -11.33 20.48
C PHE A 507 -14.73 -11.45 21.71
N SER A 508 -15.59 -10.46 21.99
CA SER A 508 -16.57 -10.53 23.08
C SER A 508 -17.99 -10.45 22.56
N ASP A 509 -18.87 -11.31 23.09
CA ASP A 509 -20.32 -11.21 22.86
C ASP A 509 -21.02 -10.32 23.92
N VAL A 510 -20.26 -9.88 24.94
CA VAL A 510 -20.74 -9.02 26.03
C VAL A 510 -19.95 -7.71 26.10
N SER A 511 -20.64 -6.60 26.38
CA SER A 511 -19.96 -5.32 26.58
C SER A 511 -19.21 -5.28 27.92
N VAL A 512 -18.21 -4.40 28.03
CA VAL A 512 -17.50 -4.18 29.31
C VAL A 512 -18.47 -3.78 30.43
N LEU A 513 -19.46 -2.93 30.11
CA LEU A 513 -20.44 -2.48 31.08
C LEU A 513 -21.34 -3.62 31.55
N ASP A 514 -21.85 -4.45 30.63
CA ASP A 514 -22.77 -5.53 30.97
C ASP A 514 -22.08 -6.63 31.78
N ALA A 515 -20.84 -7.00 31.43
CA ALA A 515 -20.07 -7.98 32.18
C ALA A 515 -19.80 -7.50 33.61
N VAL A 516 -19.35 -6.25 33.76
CA VAL A 516 -19.06 -5.66 35.07
C VAL A 516 -20.34 -5.49 35.89
N ALA A 517 -21.43 -5.03 35.29
CA ALA A 517 -22.71 -4.87 35.96
C ALA A 517 -23.26 -6.21 36.46
N ALA A 518 -23.17 -7.28 35.65
CA ALA A 518 -23.58 -8.62 36.04
C ALA A 518 -22.75 -9.17 37.21
N VAL A 519 -21.42 -9.06 37.13
CA VAL A 519 -20.51 -9.48 38.22
C VAL A 519 -20.80 -8.70 39.50
N ILE A 520 -20.99 -7.38 39.42
CA ILE A 520 -21.30 -6.55 40.60
C ILE A 520 -22.65 -6.91 41.20
N ALA A 521 -23.69 -7.10 40.38
CA ALA A 521 -25.01 -7.48 40.86
C ALA A 521 -24.96 -8.81 41.61
N TRP A 522 -24.38 -9.84 40.97
CA TRP A 522 -24.17 -11.15 41.58
C TRP A 522 -23.32 -11.08 42.86
N ALA A 523 -22.25 -10.29 42.86
CA ALA A 523 -21.37 -10.14 44.01
C ALA A 523 -22.08 -9.48 45.21
N ARG A 524 -22.97 -8.52 44.96
CA ARG A 524 -23.82 -7.91 46.00
C ARG A 524 -24.80 -8.91 46.60
N GLU A 525 -25.42 -9.73 45.77
CA GLU A 525 -26.37 -10.76 46.21
C GLU A 525 -25.69 -11.86 47.04
N ASN A 526 -24.45 -12.21 46.68
CA ASN A 526 -23.69 -13.30 47.30
C ASN A 526 -22.67 -12.85 48.36
N GLY A 527 -22.58 -11.55 48.66
CA GLY A 527 -21.65 -11.00 49.64
C GLY A 527 -20.17 -11.11 49.27
N VAL A 528 -19.86 -11.24 47.98
CA VAL A 528 -18.50 -11.35 47.45
C VAL A 528 -17.96 -9.95 47.14
N VAL A 529 -16.71 -9.66 47.49
CA VAL A 529 -16.10 -8.36 47.19
C VAL A 529 -15.52 -8.34 45.79
N VAL A 530 -15.65 -7.22 45.08
CA VAL A 530 -15.04 -7.00 43.76
C VAL A 530 -14.11 -5.80 43.83
N VAL A 531 -12.89 -5.97 43.33
CA VAL A 531 -11.94 -4.87 43.12
C VAL A 531 -11.79 -4.64 41.62
N LEU A 532 -12.13 -3.43 41.20
CA LEU A 532 -11.95 -2.94 39.84
C LEU A 532 -10.62 -2.20 39.73
N LYS A 533 -9.86 -2.44 38.65
CA LYS A 533 -8.74 -1.58 38.26
C LYS A 533 -9.06 -0.91 36.94
N LEU A 534 -9.06 0.42 36.94
CA LEU A 534 -9.27 1.21 35.72
C LEU A 534 -8.13 0.97 34.71
N HIS A 535 -8.46 0.97 33.42
CA HIS A 535 -7.45 0.85 32.37
C HIS A 535 -6.54 2.09 32.35
N PRO A 536 -5.20 1.95 32.22
CA PRO A 536 -4.27 3.08 32.26
C PRO A 536 -4.41 4.02 31.05
N ALA A 537 -4.86 3.49 29.91
CA ALA A 537 -5.12 4.25 28.69
C ALA A 537 -6.60 4.68 28.57
N ASN A 538 -6.85 5.84 27.93
CA ASN A 538 -8.18 6.40 27.67
C ASN A 538 -9.06 6.63 28.92
N ARG A 539 -8.57 7.44 29.87
CA ARG A 539 -9.23 7.75 31.16
C ARG A 539 -10.69 8.19 31.03
N LYS A 540 -11.05 8.93 29.96
CA LYS A 540 -12.44 9.39 29.76
C LYS A 540 -13.44 8.24 29.65
N SER A 541 -13.03 7.14 29.01
CA SER A 541 -13.89 5.94 28.87
C SER A 541 -14.09 5.18 30.19
N MET A 542 -13.27 5.46 31.21
CA MET A 542 -13.32 4.80 32.51
C MET A 542 -14.24 5.50 33.52
N ILE A 543 -14.58 6.78 33.30
CA ILE A 543 -15.40 7.60 34.21
C ILE A 543 -16.72 6.92 34.63
N PRO A 544 -17.49 6.26 33.74
CA PRO A 544 -18.74 5.62 34.15
C PRO A 544 -18.55 4.54 35.22
N PHE A 545 -17.41 3.83 35.19
CA PHE A 545 -17.11 2.75 36.13
C PHE A 545 -16.70 3.27 37.51
N GLU A 546 -16.19 4.50 37.60
CA GLU A 546 -15.85 5.14 38.88
C GLU A 546 -17.07 5.25 39.80
N SER A 547 -18.25 5.47 39.22
CA SER A 547 -19.52 5.57 39.95
C SER A 547 -20.04 4.24 40.51
N LEU A 548 -19.49 3.11 40.08
CA LEU A 548 -19.94 1.77 40.52
C LEU A 548 -19.38 1.36 41.88
N ALA A 549 -18.29 2.01 42.33
CA ALA A 549 -17.68 1.75 43.62
C ALA A 549 -18.57 2.26 44.76
N ASP A 550 -18.85 1.40 45.72
CA ASP A 550 -19.65 1.71 46.91
C ASP A 550 -18.84 1.65 48.21
N GLY A 551 -17.57 1.21 48.13
CA GLY A 551 -16.67 1.10 49.27
C GLY A 551 -17.05 0.00 50.26
N VAL A 552 -18.03 -0.84 49.91
CA VAL A 552 -18.52 -1.96 50.75
C VAL A 552 -18.37 -3.28 50.02
N THR A 553 -18.90 -3.38 48.81
CA THR A 553 -18.83 -4.56 47.95
C THR A 553 -17.92 -4.31 46.76
N VAL A 554 -17.94 -3.11 46.19
CA VAL A 554 -17.17 -2.74 45.00
C VAL A 554 -16.16 -1.67 45.36
N PHE A 555 -14.89 -1.97 45.07
CA PHE A 555 -13.75 -1.10 45.32
C PHE A 555 -13.05 -0.77 44.01
N ILE A 556 -12.44 0.42 43.91
CA ILE A 556 -11.53 0.75 42.83
C ILE A 556 -10.13 0.86 43.40
N SER A 557 -9.17 0.19 42.77
CA SER A 557 -7.78 0.22 43.17
C SER A 557 -6.86 0.64 42.03
N ASN A 558 -5.84 1.43 42.37
CA ASN A 558 -4.73 1.76 41.49
C ASN A 558 -3.43 1.02 41.87
N ALA A 559 -3.48 0.03 42.77
CA ALA A 559 -2.32 -0.80 43.14
C ALA A 559 -1.69 -1.49 41.92
N ASN A 560 -0.45 -1.97 42.05
CA ASN A 560 0.19 -2.76 41.00
C ASN A 560 -0.70 -3.96 40.64
N VAL A 561 -0.89 -4.22 39.34
CA VAL A 561 -1.74 -5.33 38.87
C VAL A 561 -1.31 -6.69 39.43
N LYS A 562 -0.02 -6.91 39.65
CA LYS A 562 0.50 -8.17 40.20
C LYS A 562 0.11 -8.35 41.66
N ASP A 563 0.07 -7.26 42.43
CA ASP A 563 -0.36 -7.30 43.83
C ASP A 563 -1.87 -7.55 43.94
N LEU A 564 -2.65 -6.99 42.99
CA LEU A 564 -4.08 -7.25 42.87
C LEU A 564 -4.37 -8.72 42.52
N ILE A 565 -3.62 -9.29 41.58
CA ILE A 565 -3.72 -10.71 41.27
C ILE A 565 -3.32 -11.55 42.49
N GLU A 566 -2.14 -11.30 43.07
CA GLU A 566 -1.55 -12.10 44.15
C GLU A 566 -2.49 -12.25 45.34
N HIS A 567 -3.18 -11.16 45.70
CA HIS A 567 -4.04 -11.09 46.87
C HIS A 567 -5.53 -11.36 46.54
N SER A 568 -5.90 -11.57 45.28
CA SER A 568 -7.27 -11.94 44.89
C SER A 568 -7.55 -13.43 45.12
N GLN A 569 -8.84 -13.77 45.20
CA GLN A 569 -9.32 -15.16 45.16
C GLN A 569 -9.37 -15.69 43.73
N ALA A 570 -9.74 -14.83 42.76
CA ALA A 570 -9.78 -15.15 41.35
C ALA A 570 -9.78 -13.87 40.52
N VAL A 571 -9.44 -14.00 39.24
CA VAL A 571 -9.46 -12.92 38.26
C VAL A 571 -10.58 -13.15 37.26
N TYR A 572 -11.51 -12.21 37.21
CA TYR A 572 -12.62 -12.19 36.26
C TYR A 572 -12.29 -11.16 35.19
N THR A 573 -12.29 -11.56 33.93
CA THR A 573 -11.88 -10.70 32.82
C THR A 573 -12.69 -11.03 31.58
N ILE A 574 -12.82 -10.11 30.64
CA ILE A 574 -13.38 -10.46 29.32
C ILE A 574 -12.32 -11.22 28.55
N ASN A 575 -11.27 -10.54 28.08
CA ASN A 575 -10.14 -11.14 27.36
C ASN A 575 -8.83 -10.35 27.57
N SER A 576 -8.72 -9.66 28.70
CA SER A 576 -7.54 -8.89 29.07
C SER A 576 -6.29 -9.75 29.26
N GLY A 577 -5.13 -9.25 28.83
CA GLY A 577 -3.83 -9.84 29.15
C GLY A 577 -3.52 -9.96 30.64
N VAL A 578 -4.26 -9.26 31.51
CA VAL A 578 -4.20 -9.46 32.96
C VAL A 578 -4.68 -10.86 33.37
N GLY A 579 -5.61 -11.46 32.64
CA GLY A 579 -5.99 -12.86 32.81
C GLY A 579 -4.82 -13.80 32.53
N PHE A 580 -4.03 -13.53 31.48
CA PHE A 580 -2.79 -14.25 31.20
C PHE A 580 -1.77 -14.10 32.33
N GLU A 581 -1.55 -12.88 32.85
CA GLU A 581 -0.67 -12.64 34.01
C GLU A 581 -1.13 -13.41 35.26
N ALA A 582 -2.44 -13.63 35.42
CA ALA A 582 -3.02 -14.39 36.53
C ALA A 582 -2.74 -15.90 36.46
N LEU A 583 -2.55 -16.45 35.25
CA LEU A 583 -2.12 -17.85 35.08
C LEU A 583 -0.72 -18.08 35.67
N LEU A 584 0.20 -17.12 35.49
CA LEU A 584 1.55 -17.17 36.09
C LEU A 584 1.54 -17.12 37.62
N GLN A 585 0.48 -16.58 38.21
CA GLN A 585 0.27 -16.54 39.66
C GLN A 585 -0.58 -17.69 40.19
N ILE A 586 -0.99 -18.62 39.32
CA ILE A 586 -1.87 -19.74 39.64
C ILE A 586 -3.16 -19.27 40.32
N LYS A 587 -3.76 -18.20 39.79
CA LYS A 587 -5.10 -17.78 40.23
C LYS A 587 -6.16 -18.43 39.34
N PRO A 588 -7.31 -18.85 39.90
CA PRO A 588 -8.47 -19.19 39.08
C PRO A 588 -8.82 -18.00 38.19
N VAL A 589 -9.00 -18.26 36.89
CA VAL A 589 -9.36 -17.22 35.91
C VAL A 589 -10.71 -17.55 35.28
N VAL A 590 -11.55 -16.53 35.18
CA VAL A 590 -12.85 -16.57 34.51
C VAL A 590 -12.80 -15.60 33.33
N THR A 591 -13.11 -16.09 32.14
CA THR A 591 -13.12 -15.33 30.88
C THR A 591 -14.55 -15.14 30.38
N PHE A 592 -14.94 -13.92 30.02
CA PHE A 592 -16.25 -13.65 29.38
C PHE A 592 -16.15 -13.46 27.86
N GLY A 593 -14.94 -13.21 27.36
CA GLY A 593 -14.63 -13.07 25.94
C GLY A 593 -13.65 -14.15 25.50
N ARG A 594 -13.55 -14.31 24.19
CA ARG A 594 -12.66 -15.29 23.57
C ARG A 594 -11.22 -14.78 23.56
N THR A 595 -10.28 -15.67 23.91
CA THR A 595 -8.83 -15.41 23.91
C THR A 595 -8.06 -16.73 23.90
N GLU A 596 -6.81 -16.76 23.45
CA GLU A 596 -6.03 -18.01 23.32
C GLU A 596 -5.95 -18.81 24.61
N TYR A 597 -5.86 -18.11 25.75
CA TYR A 597 -5.73 -18.75 27.05
C TYR A 597 -7.07 -19.20 27.63
N ASP A 598 -8.20 -18.92 26.97
CA ASP A 598 -9.52 -19.29 27.46
C ASP A 598 -9.70 -20.82 27.61
N CYS A 599 -8.94 -21.61 26.85
CA CYS A 599 -8.93 -23.07 26.87
C CYS A 599 -8.50 -23.69 28.21
N VAL A 600 -7.85 -22.92 29.08
CA VAL A 600 -7.45 -23.36 30.43
C VAL A 600 -8.20 -22.62 31.55
N THR A 601 -9.16 -21.77 31.20
CA THR A 601 -9.97 -20.97 32.15
C THR A 601 -11.42 -21.47 32.20
N PHE A 602 -12.24 -20.83 33.02
CA PHE A 602 -13.70 -21.00 32.95
C PHE A 602 -14.31 -19.93 32.04
N ASN A 603 -14.85 -20.35 30.88
CA ASN A 603 -15.54 -19.48 29.93
C ASN A 603 -16.96 -19.18 30.45
N ALA A 604 -17.15 -18.03 31.08
CA ALA A 604 -18.41 -17.59 31.64
C ALA A 604 -19.25 -16.77 30.66
N THR A 605 -20.56 -16.76 30.90
CA THR A 605 -21.48 -15.74 30.42
C THR A 605 -22.03 -14.96 31.62
N THR A 606 -22.78 -13.89 31.38
CA THR A 606 -23.48 -13.14 32.45
C THR A 606 -24.50 -13.98 33.22
N HIS A 607 -24.87 -15.15 32.70
CA HIS A 607 -25.84 -16.07 33.31
C HIS A 607 -25.20 -17.26 34.04
N THR A 608 -23.87 -17.40 34.01
CA THR A 608 -23.17 -18.56 34.59
C THR A 608 -22.22 -18.17 35.74
N LEU A 609 -22.58 -17.13 36.49
CA LEU A 609 -21.72 -16.58 37.54
C LEU A 609 -21.63 -17.50 38.77
N ASP A 610 -22.70 -18.24 39.08
CA ASP A 610 -22.69 -19.24 40.16
C ASP A 610 -21.79 -20.43 39.81
N GLU A 611 -21.81 -20.90 38.56
CA GLU A 611 -20.91 -21.95 38.08
C GLU A 611 -19.46 -21.47 38.04
N ALA A 612 -19.24 -20.22 37.60
CA ALA A 612 -17.92 -19.59 37.63
C ALA A 612 -17.37 -19.51 39.05
N TRP A 613 -18.21 -19.12 40.01
CA TRP A 613 -17.83 -19.09 41.42
C TRP A 613 -17.55 -20.49 41.98
N THR A 614 -18.37 -21.48 41.60
CA THR A 614 -18.15 -22.89 41.97
C THR A 614 -16.80 -23.40 41.45
N TYR A 615 -16.44 -23.03 40.21
CA TYR A 615 -15.12 -23.33 39.65
C TYR A 615 -14.01 -22.68 40.49
N VAL A 616 -14.16 -21.41 40.87
CA VAL A 616 -13.19 -20.68 41.70
C VAL A 616 -13.00 -21.37 43.05
N THR A 617 -14.08 -21.72 43.74
CA THR A 617 -14.02 -22.30 45.08
C THR A 617 -13.52 -23.73 45.10
N ASN A 618 -13.71 -24.48 44.00
CA ASN A 618 -13.31 -25.88 43.90
C ASN A 618 -11.94 -26.08 43.24
N SER A 619 -11.37 -25.03 42.64
CA SER A 619 -10.04 -25.10 42.02
C SER A 619 -8.95 -25.21 43.08
N THR A 620 -7.98 -26.09 42.83
CA THR A 620 -6.75 -26.18 43.64
C THR A 620 -5.56 -25.67 42.83
N ASP A 621 -4.56 -25.11 43.52
CA ASP A 621 -3.34 -24.63 42.86
C ASP A 621 -2.66 -25.74 42.04
N ALA A 622 -2.71 -26.99 42.51
CA ALA A 622 -2.14 -28.14 41.82
C ALA A 622 -2.84 -28.43 40.48
N ASP A 623 -4.17 -28.41 40.45
CA ASP A 623 -4.94 -28.65 39.24
C ASP A 623 -4.81 -27.52 38.22
N LEU A 624 -4.78 -26.28 38.71
CA LEU A 624 -4.56 -25.10 37.88
C LEU A 624 -3.15 -25.08 37.30
N GLU A 625 -2.13 -25.39 38.10
CA GLU A 625 -0.74 -25.42 37.65
C GLU A 625 -0.55 -26.40 36.48
N ILE A 626 -1.18 -27.58 36.51
CA ILE A 626 -1.11 -28.55 35.40
C ILE A 626 -1.60 -27.92 34.09
N LYS A 627 -2.78 -27.27 34.12
CA LYS A 627 -3.39 -26.65 32.94
C LYS A 627 -2.58 -25.45 32.46
N TYR A 628 -2.21 -24.56 33.38
CA TYR A 628 -1.54 -23.31 33.06
C TYR A 628 -0.12 -23.55 32.55
N ARG A 629 0.59 -24.53 33.12
CA ARG A 629 1.90 -24.98 32.62
C ARG A 629 1.80 -25.48 31.19
N ALA A 630 0.79 -26.31 30.89
CA ALA A 630 0.61 -26.82 29.54
C ALA A 630 0.39 -25.69 28.52
N PHE A 631 -0.51 -24.75 28.83
CA PHE A 631 -0.77 -23.61 27.96
C PHE A 631 0.42 -22.66 27.82
N LEU A 632 1.05 -22.26 28.93
CA LEU A 632 2.14 -21.28 28.89
C LEU A 632 3.39 -21.83 28.19
N ASN A 633 3.69 -23.12 28.35
CA ASN A 633 4.78 -23.76 27.61
C ASN A 633 4.49 -23.76 26.11
N TRP A 634 3.31 -24.23 25.68
CA TRP A 634 2.90 -24.16 24.28
C TRP A 634 2.94 -22.72 23.73
N PHE A 635 2.40 -21.77 24.49
CA PHE A 635 2.30 -20.39 24.05
C PHE A 635 3.68 -19.77 23.79
N PHE A 636 4.65 -19.97 24.68
CA PHE A 636 5.99 -19.39 24.54
C PHE A 636 6.95 -20.21 23.67
N GLU A 637 6.78 -21.52 23.60
CA GLU A 637 7.72 -22.41 22.89
C GLU A 637 7.28 -22.65 21.43
N ASP A 638 5.97 -22.74 21.18
CA ASP A 638 5.44 -23.20 19.88
C ASP A 638 4.66 -22.11 19.13
N TYR A 639 3.93 -21.25 19.83
CA TYR A 639 3.02 -20.29 19.19
C TYR A 639 3.64 -18.92 18.98
N SER A 640 4.11 -18.30 20.07
CA SER A 640 4.63 -16.93 20.08
C SER A 640 6.13 -16.84 19.83
N ILE A 641 6.58 -15.62 19.55
CA ILE A 641 7.97 -15.24 19.35
C ILE A 641 8.41 -14.47 20.60
N ASP A 642 9.03 -15.18 21.53
CA ASP A 642 9.52 -14.60 22.79
C ASP A 642 10.96 -14.06 22.65
N MET A 643 11.10 -12.77 22.35
CA MET A 643 12.41 -12.14 22.18
C MET A 643 13.24 -11.99 23.47
N SER A 644 12.69 -12.36 24.63
CA SER A 644 13.47 -12.45 25.88
C SER A 644 14.28 -13.73 25.96
N VAL A 645 13.96 -14.74 25.14
CA VAL A 645 14.71 -16.00 25.00
C VAL A 645 15.18 -16.14 23.54
N PRO A 646 16.39 -15.66 23.20
CA PRO A 646 16.85 -15.55 21.81
C PRO A 646 16.81 -16.86 21.02
N GLU A 647 17.10 -17.99 21.65
CA GLU A 647 17.10 -19.30 21.02
C GLU A 647 15.69 -19.72 20.57
N THR A 648 14.71 -19.61 21.45
CA THR A 648 13.30 -19.92 21.17
C THR A 648 12.73 -18.96 20.12
N ALA A 649 12.98 -17.65 20.27
CA ALA A 649 12.59 -16.66 19.27
C ALA A 649 13.15 -16.99 17.90
N ARG A 650 14.45 -17.32 17.81
CA ARG A 650 15.08 -17.65 16.53
C ARG A 650 14.48 -18.88 15.87
N ALA A 651 14.22 -19.94 16.65
CA ALA A 651 13.56 -21.14 16.14
C ALA A 651 12.19 -20.82 15.54
N ARG A 652 11.36 -20.04 16.25
CA ARG A 652 10.03 -19.65 15.76
C ARG A 652 10.08 -18.73 14.54
N LEU A 653 10.96 -17.73 14.54
CA LEU A 653 11.17 -16.84 13.40
C LEU A 653 11.63 -17.60 12.15
N ASP A 654 12.56 -18.54 12.30
CA ASP A 654 13.07 -19.37 11.19
C ASP A 654 12.00 -20.33 10.66
N ALA A 655 11.10 -20.84 11.52
CA ALA A 655 9.95 -21.65 11.12
C ALA A 655 8.95 -20.84 10.28
N ILE A 656 8.54 -19.66 10.77
CA ILE A 656 7.64 -18.77 10.03
C ILE A 656 8.26 -18.36 8.69
N ALA A 657 9.55 -18.02 8.68
CA ALA A 657 10.24 -17.67 7.44
C ALA A 657 10.29 -18.84 6.44
N ALA A 658 10.41 -20.08 6.91
CA ALA A 658 10.34 -21.26 6.06
C ALA A 658 8.95 -21.45 5.45
N GLU A 659 7.89 -21.31 6.25
CA GLU A 659 6.50 -21.38 5.77
C GLU A 659 6.22 -20.33 4.69
N VAL A 660 6.68 -19.08 4.91
CA VAL A 660 6.54 -17.99 3.93
C VAL A 660 7.31 -18.30 2.64
N ALA A 661 8.51 -18.87 2.74
CA ALA A 661 9.31 -19.22 1.57
C ALA A 661 8.67 -20.36 0.76
N GLU A 662 8.15 -21.40 1.42
CA GLU A 662 7.46 -22.52 0.76
C GLU A 662 6.20 -22.07 -0.01
N GLN A 663 5.45 -21.13 0.58
CA GLN A 663 4.26 -20.54 -0.06
C GLN A 663 4.61 -19.65 -1.26
N ASN A 664 5.76 -18.97 -1.23
CA ASN A 664 6.25 -18.23 -2.40
C ASN A 664 6.63 -19.18 -3.55
N VAL A 665 7.30 -20.31 -3.26
CA VAL A 665 7.75 -21.29 -4.29
C VAL A 665 6.58 -22.07 -4.91
N THR A 666 5.56 -22.45 -4.13
CA THR A 666 4.38 -23.16 -4.66
C THR A 666 3.52 -22.27 -5.55
N HIS A 667 3.53 -20.96 -5.34
CA HIS A 667 2.85 -20.00 -6.21
C HIS A 667 3.51 -19.88 -7.60
N ASP A 668 4.83 -20.13 -7.69
CA ASP A 668 5.60 -20.16 -8.94
C ASP A 668 5.36 -21.48 -9.73
N LEU A 669 5.22 -22.63 -9.06
CA LEU A 669 5.05 -23.94 -9.72
C LEU A 669 3.64 -24.21 -10.28
N VAL A 670 2.61 -23.55 -9.75
CA VAL A 670 1.23 -23.67 -10.26
C VAL A 670 1.00 -22.77 -11.51
N LYS A 671 1.95 -21.88 -11.81
CA LYS A 671 1.94 -21.00 -12.99
C LYS A 671 2.95 -21.40 -14.07
N GLY A 672 3.68 -22.49 -13.87
CA GLY A 672 4.67 -23.04 -14.82
C GLY A 672 4.09 -23.94 -15.90
#